data_AF-A0A5C6K4F7-F1
#
_entry.id   AF-A0A5C6K4F7-F1
#
_cell.length_a   1.000
_cell.length_b   1.000
_cell.length_c   1.000
_cell.angle_alpha   90.00
_cell.angle_beta   90.00
_cell.angle_gamma   90.00
#
_symmetry.space_group_name_H-M   'P 1'
#
loop_
_entity.id
_entity.type
_entity.pdbx_description
1 polymer ?
#
loop_
_entity_poly.entity_id
_entity_poly.type
_entity_poly.pdbx_seq_one_letter_code
_entity_poly.pdbx_strand_id
1 'polypeptide(L)'
;MQAVGSVHQERPAAGQVVETRLRTGRGQAPDLGGGVSPLRPQGQRTVTPGLPSSAFLFESPWEMVASRDRCDSARSNGFLMRRATESRRDPDREQTGSRGPVRVTGPLPAGSPGALQGSIGNAAVSRMIARQRNEGAVAQASGGGGSSGPDAVREAASTAGRGGRRLPTGMRTSMENAFGIGLGHIRVSVDEQAAAGIDAKAYTVGDNIVVQNASVLRDVETMAHEIHHTTQRDAPSGLSDPNGRWEREASDVGARVARGQSVHRCAAEGEEHGSADAGAIQRRVGFEFESQWQVRDHNGLTDQDERDYQAEVSERDAVIDAKILWKISDRKQYSDLRDAAEQDSGEDLRGKWLTPLPGGDPDQFRLTPEGSARIARAKRENLESYKRHAADAVPALLHNNRIRETPLRGRDVPKMGTLGSGTDYRLTSDVSPTGGSALEWVTDPLSTKDQLLRVMKEITALSTALDSRKDEESFALEEVDSGSFTALPGMVVFPLRGALLYEPQMTGGFKLAELPRLVKYLNVPAKAPSIIGRSKHEQRKEAKQDLHRDSVASIDGIRRRAEEQAEKLPREITGKKPTAGLVGLITLIGSYLSYGSNLEVNPNSKSIAGGLMSRTSFAHNFTLLPDPLRSHFREHPDMFAAFALRAAGLPEDGSEPLYNKPVAHGDAGSRETRQIPLTRAEWLKGIPVGKDLLRNYKHLTDEEKEQVSGHRADWEHIHGSLGALGTVEDKVGKPGKEEVALVAELRRMKERVPTADLLPIALAAFDLVQRLNEGKSPKYKKE
;
A
#
# COMPACT_ATOMS: atom_id res chain seq x y z
N MET A 1 -11.54 41.97 49.62
CA MET A 1 -10.56 42.16 48.54
C MET A 1 -10.91 41.20 47.41
N GLN A 2 -11.24 41.76 46.24
CA GLN A 2 -11.30 41.15 44.88
C GLN A 2 -12.31 39.99 44.68
N ALA A 3 -13.55 40.22 44.22
CA ALA A 3 -14.07 40.77 42.96
C ALA A 3 -13.98 39.80 41.76
N VAL A 4 -15.10 39.14 41.51
CA VAL A 4 -15.41 38.24 40.38
C VAL A 4 -16.05 39.08 39.26
N GLY A 5 -15.45 39.08 38.08
CA GLY A 5 -16.01 39.72 36.88
C GLY A 5 -16.71 38.69 36.00
N SER A 6 -18.04 38.76 35.93
CA SER A 6 -18.86 38.06 34.94
C SER A 6 -19.07 38.95 33.72
N VAL A 7 -18.77 38.45 32.52
CA VAL A 7 -19.09 39.11 31.25
C VAL A 7 -20.25 38.37 30.60
N HIS A 8 -21.35 39.10 30.40
CA HIS A 8 -22.52 38.69 29.64
C HIS A 8 -22.21 38.59 28.14
N GLN A 9 -22.68 37.51 27.51
CA GLN A 9 -22.75 37.36 26.06
C GLN A 9 -24.17 37.71 25.60
N GLU A 10 -24.32 38.86 24.94
CA GLU A 10 -25.55 39.25 24.26
C GLU A 10 -25.70 38.51 22.92
N ARG A 11 -26.91 37.99 22.67
CA ARG A 11 -27.35 37.42 21.39
C ARG A 11 -27.64 38.54 20.39
N PRO A 12 -27.24 38.46 19.11
CA PRO A 12 -27.78 39.33 18.09
C PRO A 12 -29.12 38.83 17.56
N ALA A 13 -30.02 39.79 17.36
CA ALA A 13 -31.40 39.65 16.91
C ALA A 13 -31.52 39.32 15.41
N ALA A 14 -32.67 38.74 15.07
CA ALA A 14 -33.10 38.37 13.73
C ALA A 14 -33.19 39.58 12.79
N GLY A 15 -32.56 39.47 11.62
CA GLY A 15 -32.64 40.43 10.52
C GLY A 15 -33.76 40.09 9.54
N GLN A 16 -34.53 41.12 9.18
CA GLN A 16 -35.69 41.11 8.30
C GLN A 16 -35.39 40.65 6.87
N VAL A 17 -36.34 39.88 6.32
CA VAL A 17 -36.45 39.54 4.89
C VAL A 17 -36.99 40.76 4.14
N VAL A 18 -36.21 41.28 3.19
CA VAL A 18 -36.67 42.26 2.19
C VAL A 18 -36.90 41.54 0.87
N GLU A 19 -38.17 41.39 0.50
CA GLU A 19 -38.60 40.94 -0.83
C GLU A 19 -38.13 41.91 -1.91
N THR A 20 -37.35 41.41 -2.88
CA THR A 20 -37.02 42.16 -4.09
C THR A 20 -37.87 41.63 -5.24
N ARG A 21 -38.86 42.41 -5.68
CA ARG A 21 -39.70 42.15 -6.86
C ARG A 21 -38.84 42.21 -8.13
N LEU A 22 -38.66 41.07 -8.81
CA LEU A 22 -38.14 40.99 -10.17
C LEU A 22 -39.25 41.30 -11.18
N ARG A 23 -39.06 42.38 -11.94
CA ARG A 23 -39.86 42.81 -13.09
C ARG A 23 -39.46 41.95 -14.29
N THR A 24 -40.42 41.23 -14.87
CA THR A 24 -40.28 40.47 -16.11
C THR A 24 -40.34 41.41 -17.32
N GLY A 25 -39.21 41.59 -18.01
CA GLY A 25 -39.14 42.26 -19.31
C GLY A 25 -39.14 41.24 -20.44
N ARG A 26 -40.24 41.19 -21.21
CA ARG A 26 -40.31 40.51 -22.52
C ARG A 26 -39.46 41.30 -23.53
N GLY A 27 -38.45 40.64 -24.11
CA GLY A 27 -37.73 41.13 -25.29
C GLY A 27 -38.00 40.23 -26.50
N GLN A 28 -38.55 40.82 -27.55
CA GLN A 28 -38.88 40.21 -28.84
C GLN A 28 -37.61 39.85 -29.63
N ALA A 29 -37.64 38.71 -30.32
CA ALA A 29 -36.70 38.37 -31.38
C ALA A 29 -37.18 38.94 -32.73
N PRO A 30 -36.28 39.39 -33.61
CA PRO A 30 -36.56 39.46 -35.03
C PRO A 30 -35.93 38.27 -35.77
N ASP A 31 -36.79 37.60 -36.52
CA ASP A 31 -36.49 36.69 -37.62
C ASP A 31 -36.26 37.51 -38.91
N LEU A 32 -35.91 36.82 -40.01
CA LEU A 32 -35.51 37.25 -41.37
C LEU A 32 -33.97 37.29 -41.54
N GLY A 33 -33.33 36.46 -42.36
CA GLY A 33 -33.77 35.70 -43.52
C GLY A 33 -32.85 36.07 -44.70
N GLY A 34 -32.07 35.12 -45.22
CA GLY A 34 -31.20 35.36 -46.37
C GLY A 34 -30.37 34.15 -46.76
N GLY A 35 -30.92 33.31 -47.64
CA GLY A 35 -30.21 32.17 -48.24
C GLY A 35 -29.36 32.57 -49.45
N VAL A 36 -28.27 31.82 -49.67
CA VAL A 36 -27.60 31.72 -50.98
C VAL A 36 -27.06 30.28 -51.15
N SER A 37 -27.36 29.70 -52.31
CA SER A 37 -27.00 28.35 -52.79
C SER A 37 -25.51 28.19 -53.17
N PRO A 38 -25.02 26.95 -53.37
CA PRO A 38 -23.60 26.66 -53.50
C PRO A 38 -23.11 26.65 -54.95
N LEU A 39 -21.88 27.13 -55.18
CA LEU A 39 -21.14 26.94 -56.42
C LEU A 39 -19.73 26.39 -56.11
N ARG A 40 -19.49 25.15 -56.53
CA ARG A 40 -18.19 24.65 -57.04
C ARG A 40 -18.17 24.94 -58.55
N PRO A 41 -17.02 25.16 -59.24
CA PRO A 41 -15.98 24.12 -59.32
C PRO A 41 -14.51 24.59 -59.56
N GLN A 42 -13.62 23.59 -59.43
CA GLN A 42 -12.35 23.33 -60.13
C GLN A 42 -11.29 24.44 -60.32
N GLY A 43 -10.07 24.13 -59.85
CA GLY A 43 -8.82 24.72 -60.32
C GLY A 43 -7.61 23.88 -59.90
N GLN A 44 -7.11 23.06 -60.83
CA GLN A 44 -5.78 22.44 -60.76
C GLN A 44 -4.70 23.55 -60.79
N ARG A 45 -3.59 23.39 -60.04
CA ARG A 45 -2.23 23.56 -60.57
C ARG A 45 -1.11 23.25 -59.56
N THR A 46 -0.26 22.32 -60.01
CA THR A 46 1.22 22.28 -59.95
C THR A 46 1.98 22.32 -58.63
N VAL A 47 2.65 21.18 -58.43
CA VAL A 47 3.81 20.89 -57.56
C VAL A 47 5.08 21.61 -58.08
N THR A 48 5.86 22.22 -57.19
CA THR A 48 7.34 22.07 -57.13
C THR A 48 7.92 22.67 -55.83
N PRO A 49 9.07 22.18 -55.33
CA PRO A 49 9.45 22.24 -53.92
C PRO A 49 10.56 23.27 -53.61
N GLY A 50 10.67 23.69 -52.34
CA GLY A 50 11.84 24.44 -51.85
C GLY A 50 11.78 24.81 -50.36
N LEU A 51 12.41 23.96 -49.53
CA LEU A 51 13.28 24.20 -48.34
C LEU A 51 13.02 25.38 -47.37
N PRO A 52 13.55 25.33 -46.12
CA PRO A 52 13.59 24.23 -45.16
C PRO A 52 12.99 24.64 -43.80
N SER A 53 12.45 23.66 -43.08
CA SER A 53 12.02 23.80 -41.68
C SER A 53 13.25 23.86 -40.75
N SER A 54 13.44 24.99 -40.07
CA SER A 54 14.31 25.11 -38.91
C SER A 54 13.62 24.51 -37.69
N ALA A 55 13.93 23.24 -37.39
CA ALA A 55 13.59 22.61 -36.13
C ALA A 55 14.55 23.11 -35.04
N PHE A 56 14.03 23.90 -34.10
CA PHE A 56 14.73 24.23 -32.86
C PHE A 56 14.57 23.06 -31.87
N LEU A 57 15.62 22.24 -31.76
CA LEU A 57 15.79 21.28 -30.67
C LEU A 57 16.27 22.04 -29.44
N PHE A 58 15.44 22.09 -28.40
CA PHE A 58 15.86 22.46 -27.04
C PHE A 58 16.36 21.20 -26.34
N GLU A 59 17.67 20.97 -26.38
CA GLU A 59 18.34 20.07 -25.44
C GLU A 59 18.55 20.81 -24.11
N SER A 60 18.01 20.27 -23.01
CA SER A 60 18.29 20.73 -21.65
C SER A 60 19.34 19.83 -21.00
N PRO A 61 20.46 20.35 -20.47
CA PRO A 61 21.47 19.55 -19.82
C PRO A 61 21.19 19.42 -18.32
N TRP A 62 20.94 18.20 -17.86
CA TRP A 62 21.04 17.80 -16.46
C TRP A 62 22.31 16.95 -16.29
N GLU A 63 23.44 17.57 -15.93
CA GLU A 63 24.62 16.84 -15.43
C GLU A 63 24.99 17.39 -14.04
N MET A 64 24.81 16.55 -13.02
CA MET A 64 25.23 16.83 -11.65
C MET A 64 26.72 16.51 -11.47
N VAL A 65 27.40 17.45 -10.82
CA VAL A 65 28.78 17.41 -10.34
C VAL A 65 28.97 16.30 -9.30
N ALA A 66 29.80 15.30 -9.60
CA ALA A 66 30.28 14.33 -8.62
C ALA A 66 31.62 14.79 -8.03
N SER A 67 31.64 15.12 -6.73
CA SER A 67 32.88 15.40 -6.02
C SER A 67 33.66 14.10 -5.77
N ARG A 68 34.96 14.16 -6.09
CA ARG A 68 35.96 13.11 -5.80
C ARG A 68 36.56 13.39 -4.43
N ASP A 69 36.55 12.41 -3.53
CA ASP A 69 37.52 12.35 -2.44
C ASP A 69 38.19 10.97 -2.33
N ARG A 70 39.48 11.02 -1.99
CA ARG A 70 40.51 10.01 -2.19
C ARG A 70 40.54 8.93 -1.10
N CYS A 71 41.03 7.76 -1.52
CA CYS A 71 41.53 6.68 -0.69
C CYS A 71 42.86 7.00 0.01
N ASP A 72 43.07 6.38 1.17
CA ASP A 72 44.28 5.68 1.67
C ASP A 72 43.86 5.04 3.03
N SER A 73 44.17 3.83 3.46
CA SER A 73 45.37 3.00 3.29
C SER A 73 45.13 1.54 3.77
N ALA A 74 45.82 0.63 3.07
CA ALA A 74 46.52 -0.60 3.45
C ALA A 74 46.40 -1.22 4.87
N ARG A 75 46.18 -2.56 4.95
CA ARG A 75 47.16 -3.56 5.47
C ARG A 75 46.65 -5.02 5.38
N SER A 76 47.59 -5.94 5.53
CA SER A 76 47.76 -7.24 4.87
C SER A 76 47.76 -8.45 5.82
N ASN A 77 47.66 -9.64 5.22
CA ASN A 77 48.04 -11.00 5.71
C ASN A 77 47.03 -11.71 6.64
N GLY A 78 46.81 -13.02 6.59
CA GLY A 78 47.39 -14.10 5.79
C GLY A 78 46.74 -15.48 6.12
N PHE A 79 46.70 -16.33 5.10
CA PHE A 79 46.80 -17.81 5.06
C PHE A 79 46.70 -18.65 6.35
N LEU A 80 45.83 -19.68 6.36
CA LEU A 80 46.23 -21.12 6.41
C LEU A 80 45.05 -22.10 6.31
N MET A 81 45.19 -23.07 5.39
CA MET A 81 44.39 -24.29 5.32
C MET A 81 44.75 -25.27 6.44
N ARG A 82 43.77 -26.07 6.90
CA ARG A 82 43.98 -27.51 7.19
C ARG A 82 42.74 -28.35 6.86
N ARG A 83 43.02 -29.50 6.23
CA ARG A 83 42.18 -30.65 5.89
C ARG A 83 42.25 -31.74 6.98
N ALA A 84 41.39 -32.75 6.82
CA ALA A 84 41.42 -34.13 7.35
C ALA A 84 40.79 -34.31 8.76
N THR A 85 40.00 -35.35 9.09
CA THR A 85 39.84 -36.70 8.52
C THR A 85 38.59 -37.41 9.08
N GLU A 86 38.19 -38.48 8.39
CA GLU A 86 37.13 -39.46 8.65
C GLU A 86 37.33 -40.38 9.88
N SER A 87 36.24 -40.97 10.39
CA SER A 87 36.15 -42.30 11.06
C SER A 87 34.64 -42.60 11.34
N ARG A 88 33.89 -43.43 10.58
CA ARG A 88 33.76 -44.91 10.47
C ARG A 88 33.23 -45.68 11.71
N ARG A 89 32.08 -46.37 11.48
CA ARG A 89 31.49 -47.61 12.10
C ARG A 89 30.97 -47.54 13.55
N ASP A 90 29.92 -48.26 14.00
CA ASP A 90 28.95 -49.23 13.43
C ASP A 90 27.73 -49.33 14.41
N PRO A 91 26.65 -50.10 14.10
CA PRO A 91 25.31 -50.00 14.70
C PRO A 91 24.94 -51.13 15.69
N ASP A 92 23.90 -50.90 16.49
CA ASP A 92 23.03 -51.91 17.14
C ASP A 92 21.65 -51.24 17.34
N ARG A 93 20.56 -51.69 16.71
CA ARG A 93 19.68 -52.85 16.99
C ARG A 93 18.90 -52.74 18.31
N GLU A 94 17.61 -52.40 18.21
CA GLU A 94 16.56 -53.02 19.05
C GLU A 94 15.15 -52.83 18.47
N GLN A 95 14.44 -53.96 18.37
CA GLN A 95 13.03 -54.12 17.98
C GLN A 95 12.16 -54.15 19.23
N THR A 96 10.95 -53.57 19.18
CA THR A 96 9.68 -54.03 19.79
C THR A 96 8.60 -53.02 19.37
N GLY A 97 7.32 -53.30 19.11
CA GLY A 97 6.48 -54.49 19.09
C GLY A 97 5.10 -54.05 18.59
N SER A 98 4.49 -54.86 17.72
CA SER A 98 3.18 -54.63 17.07
C SER A 98 2.02 -55.04 18.00
N ARG A 99 0.92 -54.27 18.00
CA ARG A 99 -0.38 -54.67 18.59
C ARG A 99 -1.47 -54.57 17.52
N GLY A 100 -2.15 -55.69 17.27
CA GLY A 100 -3.28 -55.81 16.35
C GLY A 100 -4.63 -55.42 16.96
N PRO A 101 -5.70 -55.29 16.14
CA PRO A 101 -7.00 -54.80 16.58
C PRO A 101 -7.95 -55.92 17.05
N VAL A 102 -8.83 -55.57 17.99
CA VAL A 102 -9.87 -56.42 18.57
C VAL A 102 -11.13 -56.40 17.68
N ARG A 103 -11.69 -57.57 17.43
CA ARG A 103 -12.93 -57.81 16.66
C ARG A 103 -14.10 -58.00 17.63
N VAL A 104 -15.23 -57.32 17.39
CA VAL A 104 -16.50 -57.53 18.11
C VAL A 104 -17.56 -58.00 17.11
N THR A 105 -18.28 -59.06 17.47
CA THR A 105 -19.33 -59.72 16.67
C THR A 105 -20.71 -59.55 17.32
N GLY A 106 -21.71 -59.11 16.55
CA GLY A 106 -23.14 -59.16 16.91
C GLY A 106 -24.02 -58.26 16.00
N PRO A 107 -25.22 -58.71 15.55
CA PRO A 107 -26.01 -58.01 14.52
C PRO A 107 -26.89 -56.91 15.13
N LEU A 108 -26.82 -55.69 14.57
CA LEU A 108 -27.65 -54.55 14.93
C LEU A 108 -28.62 -54.17 13.79
N PRO A 109 -29.82 -53.66 14.12
CA PRO A 109 -30.90 -53.37 13.16
C PRO A 109 -30.57 -52.16 12.27
N ALA A 110 -31.10 -52.17 11.05
CA ALA A 110 -30.82 -51.19 10.00
C ALA A 110 -31.37 -49.79 10.33
N GLY A 111 -30.51 -48.94 10.87
CA GLY A 111 -30.64 -47.47 10.90
C GLY A 111 -29.26 -46.85 10.68
N SER A 112 -29.18 -45.72 9.96
CA SER A 112 -27.87 -45.14 9.58
C SER A 112 -27.00 -44.83 10.82
N PRO A 113 -25.70 -45.17 10.82
CA PRO A 113 -24.79 -44.91 11.94
C PRO A 113 -24.77 -43.44 12.39
N GLY A 114 -24.99 -42.51 11.46
CA GLY A 114 -25.06 -41.07 11.75
C GLY A 114 -26.28 -40.65 12.59
N ALA A 115 -27.44 -41.30 12.42
CA ALA A 115 -28.64 -40.99 13.20
C ALA A 115 -28.51 -41.49 14.67
N LEU A 116 -27.83 -42.61 14.87
CA LEU A 116 -27.55 -43.14 16.21
C LEU A 116 -26.48 -42.31 16.94
N GLN A 117 -25.43 -41.91 16.22
CA GLN A 117 -24.38 -41.04 16.76
C GLN A 117 -24.91 -39.64 17.11
N GLY A 118 -25.82 -39.09 16.30
CA GLY A 118 -26.49 -37.81 16.59
C GLY A 118 -27.41 -37.86 17.81
N SER A 119 -28.20 -38.92 17.98
CA SER A 119 -29.13 -39.02 19.13
C SER A 119 -28.42 -39.29 20.46
N ILE A 120 -27.38 -40.15 20.47
CA ILE A 120 -26.59 -40.45 21.68
C ILE A 120 -25.67 -39.28 22.03
N GLY A 121 -25.06 -38.63 21.02
CA GLY A 121 -24.22 -37.44 21.18
C GLY A 121 -25.01 -36.27 21.77
N ASN A 122 -26.18 -35.95 21.19
CA ASN A 122 -27.00 -34.84 21.67
C ASN A 122 -27.52 -35.08 23.09
N ALA A 123 -27.89 -36.30 23.44
CA ALA A 123 -28.32 -36.65 24.80
C ALA A 123 -27.17 -36.58 25.84
N ALA A 124 -25.93 -36.89 25.44
CA ALA A 124 -24.75 -36.74 26.29
C ALA A 124 -24.44 -35.25 26.55
N VAL A 125 -24.54 -34.41 25.50
CA VAL A 125 -24.35 -32.95 25.60
C VAL A 125 -25.44 -32.30 26.45
N SER A 126 -26.71 -32.68 26.28
CA SER A 126 -27.80 -32.15 27.14
C SER A 126 -27.60 -32.49 28.62
N ARG A 127 -27.08 -33.67 28.94
CA ARG A 127 -26.75 -34.06 30.33
C ARG A 127 -25.55 -33.29 30.89
N MET A 128 -24.56 -33.02 30.07
CA MET A 128 -23.40 -32.21 30.44
C MET A 128 -23.79 -30.75 30.72
N ILE A 129 -24.66 -30.17 29.89
CA ILE A 129 -25.19 -28.81 30.07
C ILE A 129 -26.11 -28.72 31.31
N ALA A 130 -26.94 -29.74 31.56
CA ALA A 130 -27.75 -29.80 32.78
C ALA A 130 -26.89 -29.90 34.06
N ARG A 131 -25.74 -30.57 33.99
CA ARG A 131 -24.78 -30.67 35.10
C ARG A 131 -24.12 -29.32 35.40
N GLN A 132 -23.69 -28.60 34.36
CA GLN A 132 -23.14 -27.24 34.51
C GLN A 132 -24.16 -26.23 35.05
N ARG A 133 -25.45 -26.37 34.71
CA ARG A 133 -26.53 -25.53 35.28
C ARG A 133 -26.69 -25.70 36.79
N ASN A 134 -26.51 -26.92 37.30
CA ASN A 134 -26.63 -27.19 38.74
C ASN A 134 -25.37 -26.82 39.52
N GLU A 135 -24.20 -26.88 38.88
CA GLU A 135 -22.91 -26.55 39.50
C GLU A 135 -22.64 -25.03 39.50
N GLY A 136 -23.20 -24.26 38.57
CA GLY A 136 -23.05 -22.79 38.48
C GLY A 136 -23.98 -21.97 39.38
N ALA A 137 -25.10 -22.53 39.86
CA ALA A 137 -26.10 -21.79 40.63
C ALA A 137 -25.66 -21.47 42.09
N VAL A 138 -24.56 -22.06 42.57
CA VAL A 138 -24.05 -21.85 43.95
C VAL A 138 -22.98 -20.75 44.01
N ALA A 139 -22.45 -20.27 42.88
CA ALA A 139 -21.33 -19.33 42.85
C ALA A 139 -21.67 -17.88 42.42
N GLN A 140 -22.93 -17.57 42.08
CA GLN A 140 -23.29 -16.33 41.38
C GLN A 140 -24.06 -15.31 42.24
N ALA A 141 -23.65 -15.16 43.50
CA ALA A 141 -24.17 -14.12 44.38
C ALA A 141 -23.04 -13.24 44.93
N SER A 142 -22.29 -12.55 44.06
CA SER A 142 -21.52 -11.32 44.37
C SER A 142 -20.76 -10.81 43.13
N GLY A 143 -21.00 -9.57 42.71
CA GLY A 143 -20.06 -8.78 41.90
C GLY A 143 -20.55 -8.40 40.50
N GLY A 144 -21.00 -7.15 40.34
CA GLY A 144 -21.27 -6.53 39.05
C GLY A 144 -19.98 -6.04 38.39
N GLY A 145 -19.71 -6.54 37.19
CA GLY A 145 -18.65 -6.11 36.29
C GLY A 145 -19.01 -6.58 34.88
N GLY A 146 -18.87 -5.70 33.87
CA GLY A 146 -19.38 -5.87 32.51
C GLY A 146 -19.03 -7.23 31.90
N SER A 147 -20.06 -7.95 31.46
CA SER A 147 -20.00 -9.33 30.99
C SER A 147 -19.51 -9.42 29.53
N SER A 148 -18.22 -9.21 29.29
CA SER A 148 -17.53 -9.71 28.10
C SER A 148 -17.14 -11.19 28.31
N GLY A 149 -18.15 -12.02 28.57
CA GLY A 149 -18.01 -13.45 28.88
C GLY A 149 -18.86 -14.36 27.98
N PRO A 150 -18.85 -15.68 28.24
CA PRO A 150 -19.63 -16.70 27.50
C PRO A 150 -21.12 -16.39 27.33
N ASP A 151 -21.66 -15.50 28.17
CA ASP A 151 -23.04 -15.03 28.10
C ASP A 151 -23.29 -14.10 26.90
N ALA A 152 -22.34 -13.25 26.51
CA ALA A 152 -22.48 -12.39 25.32
C ALA A 152 -22.55 -13.21 24.03
N VAL A 153 -21.72 -14.25 23.90
CA VAL A 153 -21.76 -15.19 22.76
C VAL A 153 -23.09 -15.97 22.75
N ARG A 154 -23.57 -16.37 23.93
CA ARG A 154 -24.86 -17.09 24.05
C ARG A 154 -26.05 -16.19 23.69
N GLU A 155 -26.00 -14.92 24.10
CA GLU A 155 -27.01 -13.92 23.77
C GLU A 155 -27.01 -13.60 22.27
N ALA A 156 -25.83 -13.40 21.67
CA ALA A 156 -25.67 -13.23 20.21
C ALA A 156 -26.25 -14.42 19.42
N ALA A 157 -25.96 -15.66 19.83
CA ALA A 157 -26.53 -16.85 19.22
C ALA A 157 -28.06 -16.94 19.38
N SER A 158 -28.58 -16.56 20.56
CA SER A 158 -30.02 -16.51 20.83
C SER A 158 -30.74 -15.47 19.96
N THR A 159 -30.14 -14.29 19.80
CA THR A 159 -30.64 -13.21 18.94
C THR A 159 -30.71 -13.64 17.48
N ALA A 160 -29.66 -14.27 16.96
CA ALA A 160 -29.66 -14.82 15.61
C ALA A 160 -30.79 -15.87 15.40
N GLY A 161 -31.14 -16.61 16.45
CA GLY A 161 -32.22 -17.60 16.45
C GLY A 161 -33.65 -17.01 16.43
N ARG A 162 -33.85 -15.71 16.69
CA ARG A 162 -35.19 -15.07 16.66
C ARG A 162 -35.72 -14.85 15.23
N GLY A 163 -34.90 -15.17 14.23
CA GLY A 163 -35.20 -14.99 12.82
C GLY A 163 -34.95 -13.57 12.33
N GLY A 164 -34.58 -13.45 11.06
CA GLY A 164 -34.37 -12.17 10.38
C GLY A 164 -35.33 -11.93 9.22
N ARG A 165 -35.17 -10.81 8.52
CA ARG A 165 -35.81 -10.56 7.22
C ARG A 165 -35.04 -11.30 6.12
N ARG A 166 -35.66 -11.57 4.98
CA ARG A 166 -34.91 -12.03 3.80
C ARG A 166 -33.89 -10.95 3.39
N LEU A 167 -32.78 -11.36 2.79
CA LEU A 167 -31.84 -10.44 2.17
C LEU A 167 -32.60 -9.48 1.21
N PRO A 168 -32.26 -8.19 1.18
CA PRO A 168 -32.82 -7.25 0.21
C PRO A 168 -32.68 -7.78 -1.21
N THR A 169 -33.73 -7.66 -2.03
CA THR A 169 -33.79 -8.33 -3.35
C THR A 169 -32.57 -8.07 -4.22
N GLY A 170 -32.10 -6.81 -4.31
CA GLY A 170 -30.90 -6.46 -5.09
C GLY A 170 -29.62 -7.13 -4.59
N MET A 171 -29.38 -7.10 -3.28
CA MET A 171 -28.23 -7.76 -2.66
C MET A 171 -28.31 -9.28 -2.84
N ARG A 172 -29.49 -9.87 -2.60
CA ARG A 172 -29.72 -11.31 -2.78
C ARG A 172 -29.41 -11.73 -4.22
N THR A 173 -29.95 -11.06 -5.22
CA THR A 173 -29.71 -11.40 -6.63
C THR A 173 -28.22 -11.26 -6.99
N SER A 174 -27.55 -10.20 -6.53
CA SER A 174 -26.11 -10.04 -6.75
C SER A 174 -25.30 -11.18 -6.13
N MET A 175 -25.60 -11.56 -4.90
CA MET A 175 -24.89 -12.63 -4.18
C MET A 175 -25.22 -14.01 -4.73
N GLU A 176 -26.47 -14.28 -5.13
CA GLU A 176 -26.87 -15.51 -5.81
C GLU A 176 -26.10 -15.66 -7.14
N ASN A 177 -25.87 -14.58 -7.89
CA ASN A 177 -25.04 -14.62 -9.09
C ASN A 177 -23.56 -14.90 -8.78
N ALA A 178 -23.03 -14.30 -7.71
CA ALA A 178 -21.63 -14.49 -7.33
C ALA A 178 -21.36 -15.89 -6.79
N PHE A 179 -22.22 -16.39 -5.90
CA PHE A 179 -22.10 -17.70 -5.26
C PHE A 179 -22.72 -18.85 -6.03
N GLY A 180 -23.52 -18.57 -7.08
CA GLY A 180 -24.28 -19.52 -7.91
C GLY A 180 -25.16 -20.52 -7.17
N ILE A 181 -25.55 -20.19 -5.94
CA ILE A 181 -26.53 -20.94 -5.13
C ILE A 181 -27.67 -20.01 -4.75
N GLY A 182 -28.87 -20.57 -4.55
CA GLY A 182 -30.02 -19.80 -4.08
C GLY A 182 -29.88 -19.42 -2.61
N LEU A 183 -29.96 -18.13 -2.29
CA LEU A 183 -29.79 -17.56 -0.94
C LEU A 183 -31.13 -17.23 -0.27
N GLY A 184 -32.25 -17.73 -0.82
CA GLY A 184 -33.60 -17.48 -0.29
C GLY A 184 -33.85 -18.00 1.14
N HIS A 185 -32.98 -18.88 1.64
CA HIS A 185 -33.01 -19.40 3.01
C HIS A 185 -32.31 -18.48 4.01
N ILE A 186 -31.35 -17.65 3.57
CA ILE A 186 -30.62 -16.73 4.44
C ILE A 186 -31.57 -15.67 5.02
N ARG A 187 -31.39 -15.37 6.30
CA ARG A 187 -32.09 -14.32 7.04
C ARG A 187 -31.09 -13.32 7.56
N VAL A 188 -31.45 -12.04 7.53
CA VAL A 188 -30.64 -10.96 8.06
C VAL A 188 -31.42 -10.14 9.08
N SER A 189 -30.83 -9.91 10.25
CA SER A 189 -31.35 -8.99 11.26
C SER A 189 -30.37 -7.85 11.47
N VAL A 190 -30.90 -6.67 11.84
CA VAL A 190 -30.09 -5.52 12.24
C VAL A 190 -30.21 -5.41 13.75
N ASP A 191 -29.11 -5.65 14.47
CA ASP A 191 -29.06 -5.61 15.93
C ASP A 191 -27.68 -5.11 16.37
N GLU A 192 -27.61 -3.80 16.64
CA GLU A 192 -26.39 -3.11 17.05
C GLU A 192 -25.84 -3.67 18.37
N GLN A 193 -26.72 -3.96 19.33
CA GLN A 193 -26.32 -4.43 20.65
C GLN A 193 -25.71 -5.83 20.58
N ALA A 194 -26.35 -6.74 19.83
CA ALA A 194 -25.85 -8.10 19.69
C ALA A 194 -24.52 -8.16 18.92
N ALA A 195 -24.35 -7.34 17.89
CA ALA A 195 -23.10 -7.26 17.13
C ALA A 195 -21.96 -6.60 17.92
N ALA A 196 -22.25 -5.49 18.62
CA ALA A 196 -21.28 -4.83 19.49
C ALA A 196 -20.86 -5.69 20.68
N GLY A 197 -21.75 -6.54 21.20
CA GLY A 197 -21.47 -7.47 22.29
C GLY A 197 -20.37 -8.50 21.99
N ILE A 198 -20.02 -8.70 20.71
CA ILE A 198 -18.90 -9.54 20.27
C ILE A 198 -17.88 -8.77 19.42
N ASP A 199 -17.91 -7.43 19.46
CA ASP A 199 -17.05 -6.53 18.69
C ASP A 199 -17.00 -6.83 17.18
N ALA A 200 -18.18 -7.10 16.59
CA ALA A 200 -18.29 -7.44 15.17
C ALA A 200 -19.19 -6.44 14.42
N LYS A 201 -18.85 -6.16 13.14
CA LYS A 201 -19.73 -5.41 12.22
C LYS A 201 -20.91 -6.25 11.76
N ALA A 202 -20.66 -7.53 11.56
CA ALA A 202 -21.63 -8.56 11.26
C ALA A 202 -21.12 -9.90 11.78
N TYR A 203 -22.01 -10.87 11.97
CA TYR A 203 -21.64 -12.24 12.27
C TYR A 203 -22.72 -13.22 11.79
N THR A 204 -22.33 -14.48 11.61
CA THR A 204 -23.19 -15.53 11.06
C THR A 204 -23.43 -16.66 12.06
N VAL A 205 -24.69 -17.08 12.21
CA VAL A 205 -25.11 -18.25 13.00
C VAL A 205 -26.10 -19.09 12.20
N GLY A 206 -25.61 -20.21 11.65
CA GLY A 206 -26.38 -21.03 10.72
C GLY A 206 -26.75 -20.22 9.48
N ASP A 207 -28.05 -20.13 9.16
CA ASP A 207 -28.57 -19.36 8.02
C ASP A 207 -28.91 -17.89 8.36
N ASN A 208 -28.56 -17.43 9.58
CA ASN A 208 -28.89 -16.09 10.05
C ASN A 208 -27.63 -15.24 10.13
N ILE A 209 -27.68 -14.07 9.49
CA ILE A 209 -26.64 -13.04 9.56
C ILE A 209 -27.18 -11.91 10.44
N VAL A 210 -26.42 -11.49 11.43
CA VAL A 210 -26.74 -10.31 12.24
C VAL A 210 -25.78 -9.21 11.85
N VAL A 211 -26.29 -8.04 11.49
CA VAL A 211 -25.48 -6.86 11.17
C VAL A 211 -25.67 -5.78 12.22
N GLN A 212 -24.63 -5.02 12.49
CA GLN A 212 -24.65 -3.95 13.49
C GLN A 212 -25.66 -2.85 13.12
N ASN A 213 -25.73 -2.47 11.85
CA ASN A 213 -26.66 -1.47 11.37
C ASN A 213 -27.00 -1.71 9.88
N ALA A 214 -27.98 -0.97 9.35
CA ALA A 214 -28.46 -1.16 7.98
C ALA A 214 -27.45 -0.75 6.89
N SER A 215 -26.40 0.02 7.20
CA SER A 215 -25.39 0.41 6.20
C SER A 215 -24.44 -0.75 5.87
N VAL A 216 -24.19 -1.64 6.83
CA VAL A 216 -23.42 -2.88 6.63
C VAL A 216 -24.06 -3.77 5.55
N LEU A 217 -25.39 -3.73 5.40
CA LEU A 217 -26.08 -4.43 4.30
C LEU A 217 -25.73 -3.93 2.90
N ARG A 218 -25.04 -2.79 2.78
CA ARG A 218 -24.55 -2.23 1.50
C ARG A 218 -23.05 -2.50 1.29
N ASP A 219 -22.37 -3.00 2.31
CA ASP A 219 -20.98 -3.43 2.22
C ASP A 219 -20.94 -4.84 1.60
N VAL A 220 -20.66 -4.89 0.30
CA VAL A 220 -20.64 -6.12 -0.48
C VAL A 220 -19.58 -7.09 0.06
N GLU A 221 -18.42 -6.61 0.49
CA GLU A 221 -17.33 -7.43 1.00
C GLU A 221 -17.74 -8.11 2.31
N THR A 222 -18.21 -7.31 3.28
CA THR A 222 -18.69 -7.83 4.57
C THR A 222 -19.84 -8.80 4.38
N MET A 223 -20.85 -8.46 3.55
CA MET A 223 -21.98 -9.37 3.33
C MET A 223 -21.59 -10.66 2.63
N ALA A 224 -20.67 -10.62 1.67
CA ALA A 224 -20.17 -11.83 1.02
C ALA A 224 -19.32 -12.70 1.96
N HIS A 225 -18.53 -12.09 2.85
CA HIS A 225 -17.82 -12.80 3.93
C HIS A 225 -18.80 -13.59 4.80
N GLU A 226 -19.83 -12.92 5.32
CA GLU A 226 -20.84 -13.56 6.17
C GLU A 226 -21.66 -14.62 5.42
N ILE A 227 -22.06 -14.34 4.18
CA ILE A 227 -22.75 -15.34 3.35
C ILE A 227 -21.87 -16.57 3.13
N HIS A 228 -20.56 -16.41 2.94
CA HIS A 228 -19.66 -17.56 2.79
C HIS A 228 -19.71 -18.49 4.00
N HIS A 229 -19.77 -17.95 5.23
CA HIS A 229 -19.93 -18.76 6.44
C HIS A 229 -21.22 -19.60 6.43
N THR A 230 -22.32 -19.10 5.86
CA THR A 230 -23.57 -19.90 5.74
C THR A 230 -23.39 -21.12 4.82
N THR A 231 -22.43 -21.08 3.91
CA THR A 231 -22.17 -22.16 2.94
C THR A 231 -21.15 -23.19 3.43
N GLN A 232 -20.40 -22.87 4.48
CA GLN A 232 -19.37 -23.74 5.05
C GLN A 232 -20.00 -24.87 5.89
N ARG A 233 -20.23 -26.03 5.27
CA ARG A 233 -20.89 -27.19 5.91
C ARG A 233 -20.06 -27.90 6.99
N ASP A 234 -18.73 -27.75 6.96
CA ASP A 234 -17.79 -28.44 7.85
C ASP A 234 -17.11 -27.49 8.85
N ALA A 235 -17.57 -26.26 8.98
CA ALA A 235 -17.04 -25.33 9.98
C ALA A 235 -17.29 -25.87 11.40
N PRO A 236 -16.31 -25.78 12.32
CA PRO A 236 -16.48 -26.22 13.69
C PRO A 236 -17.62 -25.46 14.35
N SER A 237 -18.48 -26.18 15.08
CA SER A 237 -19.55 -25.57 15.86
C SER A 237 -18.95 -24.71 16.99
N GLY A 238 -19.11 -23.39 16.90
CA GLY A 238 -18.61 -22.44 17.90
C GLY A 238 -18.21 -21.10 17.27
N LEU A 239 -17.71 -20.18 18.09
CA LEU A 239 -17.09 -18.95 17.58
C LEU A 239 -15.79 -19.32 16.86
N SER A 240 -15.70 -19.01 15.57
CA SER A 240 -14.46 -19.18 14.81
C SER A 240 -13.35 -18.32 15.40
N ASP A 241 -12.12 -18.84 15.43
CA ASP A 241 -10.93 -18.02 15.64
C ASP A 241 -10.86 -16.97 14.51
N PRO A 242 -10.78 -15.65 14.79
CA PRO A 242 -10.64 -14.60 13.77
C PRO A 242 -9.46 -14.83 12.81
N ASN A 243 -8.43 -15.56 13.26
CA ASN A 243 -7.28 -15.96 12.45
C ASN A 243 -7.36 -17.43 12.01
N GLY A 244 -8.53 -18.05 12.05
CA GLY A 244 -8.78 -19.41 11.63
C GLY A 244 -8.79 -19.55 10.11
N ARG A 245 -8.70 -20.80 9.63
CA ARG A 245 -8.74 -21.08 8.17
C ARG A 245 -10.05 -20.61 7.53
N TRP A 246 -11.17 -20.73 8.24
CA TRP A 246 -12.52 -20.44 7.75
C TRP A 246 -12.78 -18.95 7.61
N GLU A 247 -12.28 -18.16 8.55
CA GLU A 247 -12.33 -16.69 8.51
C GLU A 247 -11.49 -16.13 7.36
N ARG A 248 -10.29 -16.69 7.14
CA ARG A 248 -9.47 -16.32 5.98
C ARG A 248 -10.15 -16.65 4.67
N GLU A 249 -10.73 -17.84 4.56
CA GLU A 249 -11.45 -18.26 3.36
C GLU A 249 -12.66 -17.35 3.11
N ALA A 250 -13.43 -17.03 4.15
CA ALA A 250 -14.54 -16.08 4.06
C ALA A 250 -14.07 -14.67 3.66
N SER A 251 -12.93 -14.21 4.19
CA SER A 251 -12.34 -12.91 3.83
C SER A 251 -11.92 -12.88 2.36
N ASP A 252 -11.25 -13.92 1.88
CA ASP A 252 -10.83 -14.05 0.48
C ASP A 252 -12.05 -14.10 -0.46
N VAL A 253 -13.12 -14.82 -0.08
CA VAL A 253 -14.38 -14.85 -0.83
C VAL A 253 -15.08 -13.49 -0.81
N GLY A 254 -15.17 -12.85 0.34
CA GLY A 254 -15.75 -11.52 0.50
C GLY A 254 -15.09 -10.51 -0.44
N ALA A 255 -13.75 -10.47 -0.42
CA ALA A 255 -12.97 -9.59 -1.27
C ALA A 255 -13.14 -9.91 -2.76
N ARG A 256 -13.25 -11.19 -3.15
CA ARG A 256 -13.52 -11.60 -4.55
C ARG A 256 -14.88 -11.13 -5.03
N VAL A 257 -15.93 -11.33 -4.24
CA VAL A 257 -17.29 -10.93 -4.59
C VAL A 257 -17.42 -9.41 -4.64
N ALA A 258 -16.76 -8.69 -3.74
CA ALA A 258 -16.67 -7.22 -3.79
C ALA A 258 -16.00 -6.71 -5.08
N ARG A 259 -15.09 -7.48 -5.66
CA ARG A 259 -14.50 -7.24 -6.99
C ARG A 259 -15.36 -7.71 -8.17
N GLY A 260 -16.60 -8.16 -7.92
CA GLY A 260 -17.50 -8.68 -8.96
C GLY A 260 -17.13 -10.07 -9.50
N GLN A 261 -16.22 -10.79 -8.83
CA GLN A 261 -15.80 -12.13 -9.26
C GLN A 261 -16.77 -13.19 -8.72
N SER A 262 -17.08 -14.21 -9.53
CA SER A 262 -17.88 -15.36 -9.07
C SER A 262 -17.03 -16.36 -8.26
N VAL A 263 -17.64 -17.02 -7.27
CA VAL A 263 -16.98 -17.99 -6.38
C VAL A 263 -16.74 -19.32 -7.11
N HIS A 264 -17.66 -19.72 -8.00
CA HIS A 264 -17.63 -21.01 -8.69
C HIS A 264 -16.52 -21.22 -9.72
N ARG A 265 -15.89 -20.14 -10.22
CA ARG A 265 -14.96 -20.25 -11.35
C ARG A 265 -13.62 -20.96 -11.04
N CYS A 266 -13.32 -21.29 -9.78
CA CYS A 266 -12.06 -21.96 -9.42
C CYS A 266 -12.20 -23.45 -9.07
N ALA A 267 -13.40 -23.99 -8.84
CA ALA A 267 -13.55 -25.38 -8.40
C ALA A 267 -13.77 -26.38 -9.54
N ALA A 268 -14.20 -25.91 -10.73
CA ALA A 268 -14.61 -26.77 -11.83
C ALA A 268 -13.53 -27.03 -12.90
N GLU A 269 -12.38 -26.35 -12.87
CA GLU A 269 -11.23 -26.65 -13.73
C GLU A 269 -10.28 -27.69 -13.09
N GLY A 270 -10.87 -28.75 -12.55
CA GLY A 270 -10.15 -30.01 -12.34
C GLY A 270 -10.04 -30.76 -13.67
N GLU A 271 -9.49 -30.13 -14.71
CA GLU A 271 -9.03 -30.88 -15.87
C GLU A 271 -7.80 -31.68 -15.45
N GLU A 272 -7.85 -33.00 -15.69
CA GLU A 272 -6.72 -33.92 -15.66
C GLU A 272 -5.70 -33.51 -16.72
N HIS A 273 -4.99 -32.40 -16.52
CA HIS A 273 -3.75 -32.14 -17.21
C HIS A 273 -2.69 -33.07 -16.60
N GLY A 274 -2.38 -34.13 -17.34
CA GLY A 274 -1.42 -35.15 -16.97
C GLY A 274 -0.13 -34.53 -16.45
N SER A 275 0.33 -35.08 -15.32
CA SER A 275 1.61 -34.89 -14.61
C SER A 275 2.75 -34.23 -15.43
N ALA A 276 2.61 -32.95 -15.75
CA ALA A 276 3.71 -32.09 -16.11
C ALA A 276 4.35 -31.64 -14.79
N ASP A 277 5.68 -31.77 -14.74
CA ASP A 277 6.58 -31.34 -13.67
C ASP A 277 5.96 -30.23 -12.79
N ALA A 278 5.44 -30.61 -11.61
CA ALA A 278 4.73 -29.70 -10.74
C ALA A 278 5.71 -28.63 -10.25
N GLY A 279 5.75 -27.50 -10.98
CA GLY A 279 6.62 -26.38 -10.71
C GLY A 279 6.42 -25.85 -9.29
N ALA A 280 7.45 -25.21 -8.74
CA ALA A 280 7.37 -24.59 -7.42
C ALA A 280 6.13 -23.71 -7.26
N ILE A 281 5.43 -23.90 -6.14
CA ILE A 281 4.30 -23.09 -5.74
C ILE A 281 4.86 -21.79 -5.16
N GLN A 282 4.69 -20.71 -5.93
CA GLN A 282 4.86 -19.34 -5.46
C GLN A 282 3.46 -18.73 -5.48
N ARG A 283 2.75 -18.63 -4.35
CA ARG A 283 1.30 -18.38 -4.43
C ARG A 283 0.89 -16.93 -4.63
N ARG A 284 1.76 -15.92 -4.42
CA ARG A 284 1.31 -14.51 -4.47
C ARG A 284 2.42 -13.52 -4.84
N VAL A 285 2.90 -13.47 -6.09
CA VAL A 285 3.72 -12.32 -6.54
C VAL A 285 2.82 -11.30 -7.22
N GLY A 286 2.69 -10.12 -6.62
CA GLY A 286 2.02 -8.96 -7.20
C GLY A 286 3.03 -7.93 -7.67
N PHE A 287 2.69 -7.19 -8.72
CA PHE A 287 3.45 -6.04 -9.19
C PHE A 287 2.59 -4.79 -9.13
N GLU A 288 3.23 -3.68 -8.77
CA GLU A 288 2.66 -2.35 -8.81
C GLU A 288 3.56 -1.50 -9.72
N PHE A 289 2.98 -0.79 -10.68
CA PHE A 289 3.69 0.10 -11.58
C PHE A 289 3.05 1.49 -11.52
N GLU A 290 3.63 2.39 -10.75
CA GLU A 290 3.22 3.80 -10.75
C GLU A 290 3.86 4.49 -11.96
N SER A 291 3.10 5.32 -12.67
CA SER A 291 3.61 6.15 -13.75
C SER A 291 3.48 7.63 -13.44
N GLN A 292 4.24 8.46 -14.15
CA GLN A 292 4.14 9.91 -13.99
C GLN A 292 2.93 10.54 -14.70
N TRP A 293 2.15 9.80 -15.49
CA TRP A 293 0.98 10.38 -16.17
C TRP A 293 -0.19 10.51 -15.21
N GLN A 294 -0.99 11.55 -15.43
CA GLN A 294 -2.07 11.94 -14.53
C GLN A 294 -3.44 11.57 -15.14
N VAL A 295 -4.44 11.36 -14.30
CA VAL A 295 -5.83 11.08 -14.70
C VAL A 295 -6.82 11.93 -13.90
N ARG A 296 -7.97 12.21 -14.52
CA ARG A 296 -9.08 12.95 -13.90
C ARG A 296 -10.41 12.29 -14.21
N ASP A 297 -11.34 12.37 -13.27
CA ASP A 297 -12.74 12.01 -13.50
C ASP A 297 -13.50 13.21 -14.09
N HIS A 298 -14.01 13.05 -15.32
CA HIS A 298 -14.81 14.04 -16.06
C HIS A 298 -16.31 13.69 -16.05
N ASN A 299 -16.73 12.65 -15.34
CA ASN A 299 -18.15 12.32 -15.24
C ASN A 299 -18.90 13.40 -14.47
N GLY A 300 -19.94 13.95 -15.10
CA GLY A 300 -20.87 14.87 -14.43
C GLY A 300 -20.22 16.14 -13.88
N LEU A 301 -19.18 16.66 -14.54
CA LEU A 301 -18.56 17.92 -14.13
C LEU A 301 -19.59 19.04 -14.07
N THR A 302 -19.52 19.82 -12.99
CA THR A 302 -20.41 20.93 -12.70
C THR A 302 -19.69 22.26 -12.92
N ASP A 303 -20.46 23.35 -12.97
CA ASP A 303 -19.86 24.70 -12.97
C ASP A 303 -19.04 24.99 -11.71
N GLN A 304 -19.31 24.27 -10.60
CA GLN A 304 -18.51 24.39 -9.38
C GLN A 304 -17.12 23.77 -9.58
N ASP A 305 -17.02 22.59 -10.20
CA ASP A 305 -15.74 21.95 -10.50
C ASP A 305 -14.87 22.83 -11.41
N GLU A 306 -15.48 23.52 -12.39
CA GLU A 306 -14.77 24.49 -13.22
C GLU A 306 -14.28 25.69 -12.41
N ARG A 307 -15.12 26.24 -11.51
CA ARG A 307 -14.70 27.33 -10.63
C ARG A 307 -13.56 26.93 -9.70
N ASP A 308 -13.61 25.71 -9.15
CA ASP A 308 -12.59 25.19 -8.25
C ASP A 308 -11.26 25.00 -9.00
N TYR A 309 -11.30 24.46 -10.22
CA TYR A 309 -10.14 24.39 -11.11
C TYR A 309 -9.53 25.77 -11.40
N GLN A 310 -10.34 26.76 -11.80
CA GLN A 310 -9.85 28.11 -12.09
C GLN A 310 -9.29 28.80 -10.82
N ALA A 311 -9.88 28.53 -9.67
CA ALA A 311 -9.37 29.02 -8.39
C ALA A 311 -8.00 28.41 -8.06
N GLU A 312 -7.81 27.11 -8.24
CA GLU A 312 -6.53 26.43 -8.00
C GLU A 312 -5.43 26.94 -8.96
N VAL A 313 -5.76 27.13 -10.24
CA VAL A 313 -4.85 27.75 -11.22
C VAL A 313 -4.44 29.16 -10.78
N SER A 314 -5.42 29.97 -10.38
CA SER A 314 -5.19 31.35 -9.94
C SER A 314 -4.34 31.44 -8.68
N GLU A 315 -4.58 30.56 -7.69
CA GLU A 315 -3.79 30.49 -6.46
C GLU A 315 -2.35 30.08 -6.75
N ARG A 316 -2.15 29.04 -7.57
CA ARG A 316 -0.82 28.59 -7.98
C ARG A 316 -0.04 29.69 -8.70
N ASP A 317 -0.67 30.33 -9.67
CA ASP A 317 -0.03 31.40 -10.44
C ASP A 317 0.31 32.60 -9.55
N ALA A 318 -0.52 32.93 -8.55
CA ALA A 318 -0.20 33.98 -7.59
C ALA A 318 1.06 33.68 -6.76
N VAL A 319 1.31 32.42 -6.39
CA VAL A 319 2.54 32.02 -5.67
C VAL A 319 3.77 32.13 -6.58
N ILE A 320 3.65 31.73 -7.85
CA ILE A 320 4.72 31.88 -8.85
C ILE A 320 5.03 33.37 -9.08
N ASP A 321 3.98 34.18 -9.29
CA ASP A 321 4.06 35.61 -9.49
C ASP A 321 4.73 36.32 -8.29
N ALA A 322 4.36 35.93 -7.07
CA ALA A 322 4.99 36.43 -5.85
C ALA A 322 6.49 36.07 -5.79
N LYS A 323 6.86 34.84 -6.18
CA LYS A 323 8.26 34.43 -6.23
C LYS A 323 9.06 35.22 -7.27
N ILE A 324 8.47 35.49 -8.44
CA ILE A 324 9.09 36.32 -9.47
C ILE A 324 9.30 37.75 -8.96
N LEU A 325 8.29 38.38 -8.35
CA LEU A 325 8.47 39.73 -7.79
C LEU A 325 9.51 39.78 -6.66
N TRP A 326 9.57 38.72 -5.83
CA TRP A 326 10.59 38.61 -4.80
C TRP A 326 12.00 38.62 -5.42
N LYS A 327 12.18 37.88 -6.53
CA LYS A 327 13.43 37.84 -7.29
C LYS A 327 13.74 39.18 -7.97
N ILE A 328 12.76 39.84 -8.58
CA ILE A 328 12.91 41.18 -9.18
C ILE A 328 13.28 42.23 -8.13
N SER A 329 12.74 42.12 -6.91
CA SER A 329 13.06 43.03 -5.80
C SER A 329 14.50 42.86 -5.30
N ASP A 330 15.10 41.68 -5.51
CA ASP A 330 16.52 41.44 -5.27
C ASP A 330 17.33 41.95 -6.47
N ARG A 331 18.05 43.06 -6.29
CA ARG A 331 18.71 43.84 -7.35
C ARG A 331 19.64 43.03 -8.29
N LYS A 332 20.04 41.82 -7.91
CA LYS A 332 20.91 40.94 -8.70
C LYS A 332 20.16 39.97 -9.61
N GLN A 333 18.84 39.84 -9.49
CA GLN A 333 18.05 38.79 -10.15
C GLN A 333 16.94 39.40 -11.02
N TYR A 334 16.69 38.77 -12.17
CA TYR A 334 15.62 39.12 -13.13
C TYR A 334 15.62 40.59 -13.56
N SER A 335 16.81 41.16 -13.81
CA SER A 335 16.97 42.57 -14.20
C SER A 335 16.31 42.91 -15.54
N ASP A 336 16.15 41.92 -16.42
CA ASP A 336 15.44 42.04 -17.70
C ASP A 336 13.93 42.26 -17.54
N LEU A 337 13.38 41.95 -16.36
CA LEU A 337 12.01 42.30 -16.04
C LEU A 337 11.86 43.67 -15.38
N ARG A 338 12.93 44.34 -14.93
CA ARG A 338 12.87 45.66 -14.25
C ARG A 338 12.81 46.80 -15.25
N ASP A 339 11.99 47.80 -14.98
CA ASP A 339 12.05 49.07 -15.72
C ASP A 339 13.17 49.98 -15.19
N ALA A 340 13.51 51.03 -15.96
CA ALA A 340 14.59 51.96 -15.60
C ALA A 340 14.34 52.65 -14.25
N ALA A 341 13.09 52.98 -13.93
CA ALA A 341 12.74 53.63 -12.66
C ALA A 341 12.94 52.69 -11.46
N GLU A 342 12.66 51.41 -11.63
CA GLU A 342 12.89 50.38 -10.60
C GLU A 342 14.38 50.09 -10.42
N GLN A 343 15.17 50.14 -11.49
CA GLN A 343 16.62 49.91 -11.42
C GLN A 343 17.32 50.94 -10.53
N ASP A 344 16.92 52.21 -10.66
CA ASP A 344 17.52 53.33 -9.94
C ASP A 344 16.89 53.61 -8.56
N SER A 345 15.78 52.92 -8.24
CA SER A 345 15.04 53.14 -7.00
C SER A 345 15.79 52.64 -5.75
N GLY A 346 15.96 53.55 -4.77
CA GLY A 346 16.36 53.26 -3.40
C GLY A 346 15.24 52.69 -2.53
N GLU A 347 14.01 52.60 -3.06
CA GLU A 347 12.84 52.19 -2.30
C GLU A 347 12.78 50.67 -2.10
N ASP A 348 12.12 50.26 -1.02
CA ASP A 348 11.83 48.86 -0.73
C ASP A 348 10.72 48.33 -1.65
N LEU A 349 11.11 47.95 -2.89
CA LEU A 349 10.20 47.33 -3.86
C LEU A 349 9.54 46.06 -3.32
N ARG A 350 10.22 45.33 -2.41
CA ARG A 350 9.66 44.12 -1.82
C ARG A 350 8.45 44.46 -0.96
N GLY A 351 8.56 45.41 -0.04
CA GLY A 351 7.44 45.85 0.79
C GLY A 351 6.27 46.45 -0.01
N LYS A 352 6.54 47.09 -1.16
CA LYS A 352 5.50 47.59 -2.06
C LYS A 352 4.71 46.47 -2.74
N TRP A 353 5.40 45.43 -3.21
CA TRP A 353 4.81 44.41 -4.05
C TRP A 353 4.30 43.18 -3.31
N LEU A 354 4.86 42.91 -2.13
CA LEU A 354 4.69 41.66 -1.41
C LEU A 354 4.33 41.91 0.05
N THR A 355 3.31 41.20 0.53
CA THR A 355 2.97 41.13 1.95
C THR A 355 3.33 39.75 2.49
N PRO A 356 4.12 39.64 3.57
CA PRO A 356 4.43 38.35 4.19
C PRO A 356 3.17 37.61 4.63
N LEU A 357 3.14 36.29 4.45
CA LEU A 357 2.06 35.46 4.98
C LEU A 357 2.17 35.32 6.51
N PRO A 358 1.04 35.30 7.25
CA PRO A 358 1.04 34.99 8.69
C PRO A 358 1.61 33.58 8.91
N GLY A 359 2.60 33.43 9.80
CA GLY A 359 3.23 32.12 10.08
C GLY A 359 4.76 32.09 10.03
N GLY A 360 5.41 33.19 9.63
CA GLY A 360 6.84 33.42 9.89
C GLY A 360 7.83 32.81 8.90
N ASP A 361 7.36 32.23 7.81
CA ASP A 361 8.24 31.77 6.75
C ASP A 361 8.69 32.97 5.89
N PRO A 362 9.98 33.35 5.93
CA PRO A 362 10.46 34.57 5.29
C PRO A 362 10.37 34.54 3.76
N ASP A 363 10.08 33.39 3.17
CA ASP A 363 9.94 33.20 1.72
C ASP A 363 8.47 33.12 1.25
N GLN A 364 7.50 33.29 2.15
CA GLN A 364 6.07 33.22 1.85
C GLN A 364 5.43 34.60 1.75
N PHE A 365 4.92 34.93 0.57
CA PHE A 365 4.34 36.24 0.29
C PHE A 365 3.02 36.13 -0.48
N ARG A 366 2.13 37.09 -0.24
CA ARG A 366 0.99 37.42 -1.12
C ARG A 366 1.28 38.68 -1.91
N LEU A 367 0.75 38.76 -3.12
CA LEU A 367 0.80 39.97 -3.94
C LEU A 367 -0.03 41.10 -3.30
N THR A 368 0.54 42.30 -3.22
CA THR A 368 -0.24 43.52 -2.99
C THR A 368 -0.99 43.92 -4.27
N PRO A 369 -1.96 44.86 -4.23
CA PRO A 369 -2.56 45.40 -5.45
C PRO A 369 -1.51 45.97 -6.42
N GLU A 370 -0.47 46.62 -5.90
CA GLU A 370 0.64 47.15 -6.69
C GLU A 370 1.49 46.02 -7.30
N GLY A 371 1.78 44.96 -6.54
CA GLY A 371 2.47 43.77 -7.04
C GLY A 371 1.70 43.06 -8.15
N SER A 372 0.39 42.89 -7.98
CA SER A 372 -0.49 42.33 -9.02
C SER A 372 -0.50 43.17 -10.29
N ALA A 373 -0.62 44.50 -10.16
CA ALA A 373 -0.53 45.42 -11.30
C ALA A 373 0.84 45.33 -11.99
N ARG A 374 1.91 45.18 -11.21
CA ARG A 374 3.28 45.07 -11.70
C ARG A 374 3.53 43.78 -12.50
N ILE A 375 3.02 42.65 -12.03
CA ILE A 375 3.08 41.37 -12.75
C ILE A 375 2.24 41.43 -14.02
N ALA A 376 1.03 42.00 -13.94
CA ALA A 376 0.19 42.17 -15.13
C ALA A 376 0.90 43.01 -16.20
N ARG A 377 1.67 44.04 -15.79
CA ARG A 377 2.54 44.80 -16.69
C ARG A 377 3.66 43.92 -17.28
N ALA A 378 4.38 43.14 -16.46
CA ALA A 378 5.41 42.22 -16.94
C ALA A 378 4.89 41.22 -17.98
N LYS A 379 3.72 40.61 -17.73
CA LYS A 379 3.05 39.67 -18.65
C LYS A 379 2.69 40.31 -19.99
N ARG A 380 2.33 41.61 -20.01
CA ARG A 380 2.01 42.35 -21.24
C ARG A 380 3.24 42.82 -22.02
N GLU A 381 4.23 43.38 -21.31
CA GLU A 381 5.36 44.07 -21.94
C GLU A 381 6.55 43.13 -22.20
N ASN A 382 6.73 42.08 -21.38
CA ASN A 382 7.90 41.21 -21.38
C ASN A 382 7.51 39.73 -21.24
N LEU A 383 6.50 39.28 -22.00
CA LEU A 383 5.89 37.95 -21.85
C LEU A 383 6.91 36.80 -21.87
N GLU A 384 7.87 36.81 -22.80
CA GLU A 384 8.83 35.71 -22.97
C GLU A 384 9.85 35.65 -21.83
N SER A 385 10.32 36.81 -21.34
CA SER A 385 11.13 36.86 -20.12
C SER A 385 10.34 36.40 -18.89
N TYR A 386 9.08 36.82 -18.76
CA TYR A 386 8.21 36.38 -17.68
C TYR A 386 8.04 34.84 -17.71
N LYS A 387 7.70 34.25 -18.85
CA LYS A 387 7.53 32.79 -18.99
C LYS A 387 8.80 32.02 -18.60
N ARG A 388 9.97 32.51 -19.02
CA ARG A 388 11.26 31.91 -18.68
C ARG A 388 11.49 31.91 -17.17
N HIS A 389 11.33 33.06 -16.52
CA HIS A 389 11.53 33.21 -15.08
C HIS A 389 10.47 32.45 -14.26
N ALA A 390 9.25 32.32 -14.78
CA ALA A 390 8.21 31.48 -14.19
C ALA A 390 8.60 30.00 -14.25
N ALA A 391 9.06 29.52 -15.42
CA ALA A 391 9.56 28.16 -15.58
C ALA A 391 10.76 27.87 -14.66
N ASP A 392 11.65 28.84 -14.46
CA ASP A 392 12.80 28.72 -13.56
C ASP A 392 12.39 28.69 -12.07
N ALA A 393 11.30 29.37 -11.71
CA ALA A 393 10.80 29.42 -10.33
C ALA A 393 10.05 28.13 -9.91
N VAL A 394 9.34 27.50 -10.85
CA VAL A 394 8.46 26.34 -10.58
C VAL A 394 9.18 25.17 -9.90
N PRO A 395 10.36 24.68 -10.35
CA PRO A 395 11.04 23.56 -9.71
C PRO A 395 11.36 23.79 -8.24
N ALA A 396 11.81 24.99 -7.87
CA ALA A 396 12.11 25.33 -6.49
C ALA A 396 10.84 25.40 -5.62
N LEU A 397 9.73 25.88 -6.19
CA LEU A 397 8.44 25.94 -5.49
C LEU A 397 7.85 24.54 -5.30
N LEU A 398 7.91 23.67 -6.31
CA LEU A 398 7.49 22.26 -6.22
C LEU A 398 8.32 21.49 -5.20
N HIS A 399 9.66 21.60 -5.26
CA HIS A 399 10.56 20.91 -4.33
C HIS A 399 10.29 21.27 -2.86
N ASN A 400 9.91 22.52 -2.61
CA ASN A 400 9.58 23.01 -1.27
C ASN A 400 8.09 22.86 -0.91
N ASN A 401 7.31 22.12 -1.72
CA ASN A 401 5.86 21.93 -1.55
C ASN A 401 5.08 23.26 -1.40
N ARG A 402 5.52 24.33 -2.08
CA ARG A 402 4.87 25.66 -2.05
C ARG A 402 3.76 25.78 -3.08
N ILE A 403 3.87 25.04 -4.16
CA ILE A 403 2.84 24.89 -5.17
C ILE A 403 2.65 23.41 -5.44
N ARG A 404 1.47 23.07 -5.97
CA ARG A 404 1.20 21.78 -6.59
C ARG A 404 1.68 21.77 -8.03
N GLU A 405 1.64 20.59 -8.65
CA GLU A 405 1.67 20.46 -10.11
C GLU A 405 0.63 21.36 -10.77
N THR A 406 0.82 21.64 -12.07
CA THR A 406 -0.16 22.41 -12.82
C THR A 406 -1.54 21.76 -12.66
N PRO A 407 -2.55 22.47 -12.13
CA PRO A 407 -3.88 21.91 -11.96
C PRO A 407 -4.37 21.37 -13.30
N LEU A 408 -5.01 20.21 -13.25
CA LEU A 408 -5.59 19.57 -14.43
C LEU A 408 -7.10 19.58 -14.27
N ARG A 409 -7.79 19.92 -15.35
CA ARG A 409 -9.25 20.01 -15.38
C ARG A 409 -9.89 18.66 -15.06
N GLY A 410 -10.95 18.68 -14.25
CA GLY A 410 -11.68 17.49 -13.79
C GLY A 410 -11.40 17.19 -12.31
N ARG A 411 -12.06 16.17 -11.76
CA ARG A 411 -11.91 15.81 -10.34
C ARG A 411 -10.74 14.85 -10.14
N ASP A 412 -10.05 14.98 -8.99
CA ASP A 412 -9.10 13.96 -8.53
C ASP A 412 -9.82 12.61 -8.40
N VAL A 413 -9.19 11.55 -8.90
CA VAL A 413 -9.62 10.18 -8.64
C VAL A 413 -9.01 9.75 -7.30
N PRO A 414 -9.80 9.26 -6.32
CA PRO A 414 -9.29 8.90 -5.00
C PRO A 414 -8.21 7.81 -5.10
N LYS A 415 -7.34 7.71 -4.08
CA LYS A 415 -6.33 6.63 -3.99
C LYS A 415 -6.99 5.26 -4.16
N MET A 416 -6.38 4.39 -4.98
CA MET A 416 -6.92 3.08 -5.36
C MET A 416 -8.25 3.12 -6.14
N GLY A 417 -8.67 4.29 -6.63
CA GLY A 417 -9.83 4.43 -7.49
C GLY A 417 -9.62 3.65 -8.79
N THR A 418 -10.60 2.85 -9.19
CA THR A 418 -10.48 2.02 -10.39
C THR A 418 -10.72 2.86 -11.64
N LEU A 419 -9.77 2.84 -12.55
CA LEU A 419 -9.81 3.52 -13.86
C LEU A 419 -10.17 2.56 -14.98
N GLY A 420 -9.96 1.26 -14.74
CA GLY A 420 -10.26 0.17 -15.65
C GLY A 420 -9.61 -1.12 -15.18
N SER A 421 -9.84 -2.21 -15.89
CA SER A 421 -9.26 -3.52 -15.56
C SER A 421 -9.02 -4.36 -16.79
N GLY A 422 -8.02 -5.25 -16.71
CA GLY A 422 -7.86 -6.36 -17.64
C GLY A 422 -7.83 -7.70 -16.90
N THR A 423 -7.33 -8.74 -17.55
CA THR A 423 -7.26 -10.08 -16.95
C THR A 423 -6.16 -10.12 -15.89
N ASP A 424 -6.53 -10.33 -14.62
CA ASP A 424 -5.62 -10.40 -13.45
C ASP A 424 -4.79 -9.12 -13.19
N TYR A 425 -5.28 -7.95 -13.64
CA TYR A 425 -4.72 -6.65 -13.24
C TYR A 425 -5.77 -5.53 -13.29
N ARG A 426 -5.50 -4.45 -12.56
CA ARG A 426 -6.29 -3.22 -12.55
C ARG A 426 -5.42 -2.03 -12.89
N LEU A 427 -6.03 -1.05 -13.57
CA LEU A 427 -5.50 0.30 -13.66
C LEU A 427 -6.21 1.13 -12.60
N THR A 428 -5.46 1.61 -11.62
CA THR A 428 -5.92 2.42 -10.50
C THR A 428 -5.28 3.80 -10.52
N SER A 429 -5.77 4.69 -9.68
CA SER A 429 -5.11 5.95 -9.36
C SER A 429 -4.29 5.86 -8.07
N ASP A 430 -3.06 6.34 -8.09
CA ASP A 430 -2.33 6.71 -6.87
C ASP A 430 -2.31 8.23 -6.68
N VAL A 431 -2.18 8.69 -5.44
CA VAL A 431 -2.09 10.11 -5.11
C VAL A 431 -0.67 10.58 -5.40
N SER A 432 -0.53 11.47 -6.38
CA SER A 432 0.77 12.05 -6.70
C SER A 432 1.28 12.92 -5.53
N PRO A 433 2.57 12.84 -5.16
CA PRO A 433 3.14 13.65 -4.09
C PRO A 433 2.99 15.16 -4.27
N THR A 434 2.84 15.61 -5.51
CA THR A 434 2.74 17.00 -5.97
C THR A 434 1.31 17.40 -6.30
N GLY A 435 0.33 16.52 -6.09
CA GLY A 435 -1.07 16.72 -6.42
C GLY A 435 -1.50 15.97 -7.69
N GLY A 436 -2.76 15.55 -7.72
CA GLY A 436 -3.32 14.76 -8.81
C GLY A 436 -3.39 13.26 -8.56
N SER A 437 -3.87 12.54 -9.58
CA SER A 437 -4.06 11.10 -9.59
C SER A 437 -3.15 10.49 -10.65
N ALA A 438 -2.03 9.90 -10.23
CA ALA A 438 -1.12 9.19 -11.11
C ALA A 438 -1.73 7.85 -11.57
N LEU A 439 -1.47 7.43 -12.82
CA LEU A 439 -1.85 6.10 -13.27
C LEU A 439 -0.98 5.04 -12.57
N GLU A 440 -1.62 4.03 -12.00
CA GLU A 440 -0.99 2.92 -11.29
C GLU A 440 -1.54 1.59 -11.81
N TRP A 441 -0.67 0.66 -12.20
CA TRP A 441 -1.07 -0.70 -12.55
C TRP A 441 -0.86 -1.60 -11.35
N VAL A 442 -1.88 -2.32 -10.92
CA VAL A 442 -1.82 -3.26 -9.80
C VAL A 442 -2.24 -4.64 -10.29
N THR A 443 -1.33 -5.61 -10.28
CA THR A 443 -1.68 -6.98 -10.63
C THR A 443 -2.39 -7.67 -9.48
N ASP A 444 -3.28 -8.60 -9.80
CA ASP A 444 -3.68 -9.61 -8.83
C ASP A 444 -2.45 -10.48 -8.46
N PRO A 445 -2.48 -11.24 -7.35
CA PRO A 445 -1.37 -12.13 -7.01
C PRO A 445 -1.17 -13.22 -8.08
N LEU A 446 -0.01 -13.22 -8.72
CA LEU A 446 0.35 -14.13 -9.81
C LEU A 446 1.14 -15.32 -9.26
N SER A 447 0.73 -16.52 -9.65
CA SER A 447 1.29 -17.75 -9.08
C SER A 447 2.28 -18.49 -9.99
N THR A 448 2.24 -18.20 -11.30
CA THR A 448 3.05 -18.91 -12.30
C THR A 448 3.72 -17.92 -13.24
N LYS A 449 4.84 -18.36 -13.83
CA LYS A 449 5.55 -17.57 -14.84
C LYS A 449 4.69 -17.31 -16.09
N ASP A 450 3.84 -18.26 -16.48
CA ASP A 450 2.97 -18.11 -17.64
C ASP A 450 1.83 -17.10 -17.38
N GLN A 451 1.25 -17.10 -16.19
CA GLN A 451 0.32 -16.04 -15.76
C GLN A 451 1.02 -14.68 -15.79
N LEU A 452 2.22 -14.58 -15.21
CA LEU A 452 3.00 -13.34 -15.24
C LEU A 452 3.28 -12.85 -16.65
N LEU A 453 3.73 -13.73 -17.53
CA LEU A 453 4.03 -13.41 -18.92
C LEU A 453 2.78 -12.89 -19.66
N ARG A 454 1.62 -13.50 -19.43
CA ARG A 454 0.34 -13.09 -20.03
C ARG A 454 -0.06 -11.69 -19.55
N VAL A 455 -0.13 -11.48 -18.24
CA VAL A 455 -0.54 -10.22 -17.61
C VAL A 455 0.39 -9.09 -18.02
N MET A 456 1.70 -9.32 -17.94
CA MET A 456 2.68 -8.29 -18.29
C MET A 456 2.68 -7.94 -19.79
N LYS A 457 2.32 -8.88 -20.67
CA LYS A 457 2.11 -8.57 -22.09
C LYS A 457 0.90 -7.66 -22.31
N GLU A 458 -0.19 -7.90 -21.60
CA GLU A 458 -1.38 -7.03 -21.67
C GLU A 458 -1.09 -5.64 -21.10
N ILE A 459 -0.42 -5.55 -19.95
CA ILE A 459 0.03 -4.28 -19.38
C ILE A 459 0.94 -3.53 -20.36
N THR A 460 1.96 -4.20 -20.91
CA THR A 460 2.90 -3.57 -21.85
C THR A 460 2.20 -3.11 -23.14
N ALA A 461 1.21 -3.86 -23.62
CA ALA A 461 0.39 -3.47 -24.78
C ALA A 461 -0.43 -2.21 -24.48
N LEU A 462 -1.09 -2.15 -23.32
CA LEU A 462 -1.85 -0.97 -22.90
C LEU A 462 -0.93 0.24 -22.70
N SER A 463 0.20 0.06 -22.03
CA SER A 463 1.23 1.10 -21.87
C SER A 463 1.73 1.62 -23.22
N THR A 464 1.94 0.74 -24.20
CA THR A 464 2.36 1.13 -25.56
C THR A 464 1.26 1.92 -26.27
N ALA A 465 -0.01 1.51 -26.12
CA ALA A 465 -1.15 2.22 -26.68
C ALA A 465 -1.29 3.63 -26.06
N LEU A 466 -1.13 3.76 -24.75
CA LEU A 466 -1.07 5.06 -24.07
C LEU A 466 0.11 5.90 -24.56
N ASP A 467 1.32 5.33 -24.61
CA ASP A 467 2.54 6.01 -25.08
C ASP A 467 2.42 6.57 -26.50
N SER A 468 1.61 5.94 -27.36
CA SER A 468 1.36 6.42 -28.71
C SER A 468 0.64 7.78 -28.75
N ARG A 469 0.01 8.17 -27.63
CA ARG A 469 -0.75 9.41 -27.42
C ARG A 469 -0.02 10.45 -26.58
N LYS A 470 1.27 10.24 -26.28
CA LYS A 470 2.07 11.10 -25.38
C LYS A 470 2.21 12.57 -25.80
N ASP A 471 1.94 12.86 -27.07
CA ASP A 471 2.03 14.20 -27.66
C ASP A 471 0.66 14.93 -27.64
N GLU A 472 -0.40 14.26 -27.20
CA GLU A 472 -1.72 14.87 -26.98
C GLU A 472 -1.75 15.63 -25.64
N GLU A 473 -2.54 16.70 -25.58
CA GLU A 473 -2.74 17.47 -24.34
C GLU A 473 -3.49 16.66 -23.28
N SER A 474 -4.56 15.98 -23.71
CA SER A 474 -5.30 15.00 -22.91
C SER A 474 -6.17 14.14 -23.82
N PHE A 475 -6.65 13.00 -23.32
CA PHE A 475 -7.57 12.13 -24.04
C PHE A 475 -8.44 11.25 -23.12
N ALA A 476 -9.58 10.80 -23.63
CA ALA A 476 -10.44 9.87 -22.89
C ALA A 476 -9.81 8.47 -22.86
N LEU A 477 -9.75 7.86 -21.67
CA LEU A 477 -9.14 6.55 -21.48
C LEU A 477 -9.89 5.44 -22.25
N GLU A 478 -11.20 5.59 -22.44
CA GLU A 478 -12.02 4.67 -23.25
C GLU A 478 -11.68 4.63 -24.74
N GLU A 479 -10.95 5.62 -25.25
CA GLU A 479 -10.45 5.62 -26.63
C GLU A 479 -9.21 4.74 -26.81
N VAL A 480 -8.64 4.22 -25.72
CA VAL A 480 -7.45 3.36 -25.74
C VAL A 480 -7.88 1.90 -25.84
N ASP A 481 -7.90 1.38 -27.07
CA ASP A 481 -8.16 -0.04 -27.33
C ASP A 481 -6.89 -0.88 -27.14
N SER A 482 -6.90 -1.78 -26.15
CA SER A 482 -5.78 -2.70 -25.88
C SER A 482 -6.22 -4.01 -25.26
N GLY A 483 -6.51 -5.00 -26.09
CA GLY A 483 -6.66 -6.40 -25.68
C GLY A 483 -7.86 -6.63 -24.79
N SER A 484 -7.63 -7.11 -23.55
CA SER A 484 -8.71 -7.37 -22.58
C SER A 484 -9.09 -6.16 -21.72
N PHE A 485 -8.37 -5.04 -21.87
CA PHE A 485 -8.56 -3.87 -21.04
C PHE A 485 -9.91 -3.22 -21.29
N THR A 486 -10.65 -2.96 -20.21
CA THR A 486 -11.89 -2.19 -20.23
C THR A 486 -11.73 -0.95 -19.36
N ALA A 487 -11.74 0.22 -19.98
CA ALA A 487 -11.70 1.51 -19.27
C ALA A 487 -13.05 1.82 -18.60
N LEU A 488 -13.00 2.52 -17.47
CA LEU A 488 -14.16 3.16 -16.88
C LEU A 488 -14.49 4.44 -17.70
N PRO A 489 -15.75 4.66 -18.11
CA PRO A 489 -16.11 5.85 -18.90
C PRO A 489 -15.80 7.16 -18.17
N GLY A 490 -15.48 8.19 -18.95
CA GLY A 490 -15.31 9.56 -18.45
C GLY A 490 -13.99 9.78 -17.69
N MET A 491 -13.05 8.84 -17.73
CA MET A 491 -11.70 9.03 -17.24
C MET A 491 -10.87 9.72 -18.33
N VAL A 492 -10.22 10.85 -18.01
CA VAL A 492 -9.37 11.60 -18.94
C VAL A 492 -7.92 11.56 -18.48
N VAL A 493 -7.04 11.10 -19.37
CA VAL A 493 -5.59 10.99 -19.15
C VAL A 493 -4.89 12.25 -19.64
N PHE A 494 -3.90 12.71 -18.87
CA PHE A 494 -3.06 13.88 -19.16
C PHE A 494 -1.59 13.44 -19.23
N PRO A 495 -1.01 13.32 -20.44
CA PRO A 495 0.39 12.98 -20.60
C PRO A 495 1.31 14.06 -20.02
N LEU A 496 2.07 13.71 -18.97
CA LEU A 496 3.12 14.59 -18.47
C LEU A 496 4.35 14.47 -19.38
N ARG A 497 4.38 15.32 -20.43
CA ARG A 497 5.44 15.53 -21.44
C ARG A 497 6.47 14.40 -21.55
N GLY A 498 6.27 13.53 -22.54
CA GLY A 498 7.20 12.47 -22.90
C GLY A 498 6.61 11.08 -22.69
N ALA A 499 7.44 10.05 -22.93
CA ALA A 499 7.02 8.66 -22.77
C ALA A 499 6.66 8.34 -21.31
N LEU A 500 5.76 7.38 -21.12
CA LEU A 500 5.48 6.73 -19.85
C LEU A 500 6.74 6.13 -19.26
N LEU A 501 6.94 6.45 -17.99
CA LEU A 501 8.06 6.00 -17.19
C LEU A 501 7.49 5.48 -15.88
N TYR A 502 8.03 4.36 -15.42
CA TYR A 502 7.45 3.62 -14.31
C TYR A 502 8.37 3.56 -13.10
N GLU A 503 7.76 3.47 -11.93
CA GLU A 503 8.39 3.13 -10.65
C GLU A 503 7.90 1.76 -10.18
N PRO A 504 8.43 0.65 -10.75
CA PRO A 504 8.02 -0.69 -10.38
C PRO A 504 8.23 -0.99 -8.90
N GLN A 505 7.30 -1.77 -8.36
CA GLN A 505 7.37 -2.40 -7.05
C GLN A 505 6.90 -3.85 -7.20
N MET A 506 7.40 -4.71 -6.33
CA MET A 506 7.01 -6.13 -6.35
C MET A 506 6.73 -6.59 -4.93
N THR A 507 5.51 -7.09 -4.70
CA THR A 507 5.11 -7.73 -3.45
C THR A 507 5.12 -9.25 -3.64
N GLY A 508 5.73 -9.99 -2.71
CA GLY A 508 5.77 -11.44 -2.78
C GLY A 508 6.02 -12.12 -1.44
N GLY A 509 5.71 -13.41 -1.37
CA GLY A 509 6.15 -14.26 -0.26
C GLY A 509 7.64 -14.55 -0.31
N PHE A 510 8.34 -14.38 0.82
CA PHE A 510 9.74 -14.73 1.02
C PHE A 510 9.91 -15.65 2.22
N LYS A 511 10.59 -16.78 2.03
CA LYS A 511 11.06 -17.56 3.19
C LYS A 511 11.99 -16.68 4.02
N LEU A 512 11.70 -16.57 5.31
CA LEU A 512 12.46 -15.72 6.22
C LEU A 512 13.96 -16.06 6.21
N ALA A 513 14.30 -17.35 6.11
CA ALA A 513 15.67 -17.84 6.02
C ALA A 513 16.40 -17.49 4.70
N GLU A 514 15.68 -17.06 3.66
CA GLU A 514 16.24 -16.75 2.34
C GLU A 514 16.50 -15.24 2.16
N LEU A 515 15.95 -14.37 3.02
CA LEU A 515 16.24 -12.93 3.00
C LEU A 515 17.74 -12.60 3.11
N PRO A 516 18.54 -13.24 4.00
CA PRO A 516 19.98 -12.98 4.06
C PRO A 516 20.68 -13.32 2.73
N ARG A 517 20.21 -14.35 2.01
CA ARG A 517 20.75 -14.74 0.71
C ARG A 517 20.40 -13.74 -0.38
N LEU A 518 19.19 -13.17 -0.37
CA LEU A 518 18.79 -12.08 -1.25
C LEU A 518 19.67 -10.84 -1.03
N VAL A 519 19.79 -10.37 0.21
CA VAL A 519 20.62 -9.20 0.56
C VAL A 519 22.07 -9.41 0.12
N LYS A 520 22.64 -10.58 0.43
CA LYS A 520 24.00 -10.94 -0.01
C LYS A 520 24.13 -10.97 -1.53
N TYR A 521 23.11 -11.46 -2.24
CA TYR A 521 23.10 -11.49 -3.71
C TYR A 521 23.14 -10.07 -4.29
N LEU A 522 22.31 -9.16 -3.77
CA LEU A 522 22.25 -7.76 -4.20
C LEU A 522 23.49 -6.94 -3.76
N ASN A 523 24.22 -7.38 -2.73
CA ASN A 523 25.47 -6.72 -2.32
C ASN A 523 26.63 -7.05 -3.27
N VAL A 524 26.69 -6.35 -4.40
CA VAL A 524 27.72 -6.51 -5.44
C VAL A 524 29.01 -5.82 -4.99
N PRO A 525 30.15 -6.54 -4.89
CA PRO A 525 31.45 -5.92 -4.63
C PRO A 525 31.81 -4.90 -5.72
N ALA A 526 32.48 -3.80 -5.38
CA ALA A 526 32.86 -2.79 -6.37
C ALA A 526 33.84 -3.30 -7.45
N LYS A 527 34.69 -4.28 -7.10
CA LYS A 527 35.65 -4.89 -8.02
C LYS A 527 35.05 -6.14 -8.65
N ALA A 528 35.04 -6.19 -9.98
CA ALA A 528 34.69 -7.39 -10.72
C ALA A 528 35.71 -8.52 -10.40
N PRO A 529 35.26 -9.79 -10.32
CA PRO A 529 36.16 -10.92 -10.24
C PRO A 529 36.97 -11.07 -11.53
N SER A 530 37.99 -11.95 -11.53
CA SER A 530 38.72 -12.34 -12.74
C SER A 530 37.80 -12.95 -13.81
N ILE A 531 38.33 -13.28 -15.00
CA ILE A 531 37.58 -13.78 -16.17
C ILE A 531 36.52 -14.84 -15.79
N ILE A 532 36.83 -15.71 -14.84
CA ILE A 532 35.89 -16.70 -14.28
C ILE A 532 34.90 -15.99 -13.33
N GLY A 533 33.68 -15.76 -13.81
CA GLY A 533 32.58 -15.23 -12.99
C GLY A 533 32.07 -13.84 -13.39
N ARG A 534 32.64 -13.24 -14.45
CA ARG A 534 32.18 -11.94 -14.98
C ARG A 534 30.68 -11.90 -15.26
N SER A 535 30.12 -12.95 -15.87
CA SER A 535 28.67 -13.03 -16.15
C SER A 535 27.80 -13.01 -14.89
N LYS A 536 28.21 -13.71 -13.82
CA LYS A 536 27.51 -13.67 -12.52
C LYS A 536 27.64 -12.30 -11.86
N HIS A 537 28.79 -11.64 -12.00
CA HIS A 537 28.99 -10.30 -11.49
C HIS A 537 28.08 -9.28 -12.20
N GLU A 538 28.02 -9.32 -13.54
CA GLU A 538 27.12 -8.45 -14.32
C GLU A 538 25.65 -8.71 -13.97
N GLN A 539 25.21 -9.97 -13.88
CA GLN A 539 23.83 -10.30 -13.46
C GLN A 539 23.48 -9.74 -12.08
N ARG A 540 24.42 -9.77 -11.13
CA ARG A 540 24.19 -9.21 -9.79
C ARG A 540 24.20 -7.68 -9.82
N LYS A 541 25.07 -7.07 -10.63
CA LYS A 541 25.13 -5.62 -10.83
C LYS A 541 23.82 -5.11 -11.43
N GLU A 542 23.33 -5.79 -12.44
CA GLU A 542 22.02 -5.55 -13.05
C GLU A 542 20.90 -5.72 -12.02
N ALA A 543 20.83 -6.85 -11.31
CA ALA A 543 19.84 -7.05 -10.25
C ALA A 543 19.88 -5.96 -9.17
N LYS A 544 21.08 -5.51 -8.78
CA LYS A 544 21.22 -4.38 -7.85
C LYS A 544 20.62 -3.12 -8.44
N GLN A 545 20.99 -2.76 -9.67
CA GLN A 545 20.45 -1.57 -10.35
C GLN A 545 18.93 -1.64 -10.51
N ASP A 546 18.40 -2.83 -10.81
CA ASP A 546 16.98 -2.99 -11.09
C ASP A 546 16.11 -3.12 -9.83
N LEU A 547 16.62 -3.73 -8.77
CA LEU A 547 15.82 -4.06 -7.58
C LEU A 547 16.12 -3.13 -6.40
N HIS A 548 17.26 -2.43 -6.41
CA HIS A 548 17.64 -1.64 -5.25
C HIS A 548 18.69 -0.54 -5.52
N ARG A 549 18.28 0.72 -5.38
CA ARG A 549 19.17 1.89 -5.60
C ARG A 549 20.28 2.05 -4.55
N ASP A 550 19.95 2.31 -3.29
CA ASP A 550 20.94 2.87 -2.34
C ASP A 550 21.08 2.16 -0.97
N SER A 551 20.19 1.25 -0.58
CA SER A 551 20.22 0.65 0.78
C SER A 551 21.13 -0.55 0.96
N VAL A 552 21.48 -1.26 -0.11
CA VAL A 552 21.90 -2.66 0.04
C VAL A 552 23.15 -2.81 0.91
N ALA A 553 24.04 -1.81 0.88
CA ALA A 553 25.23 -1.80 1.71
C ALA A 553 24.92 -1.69 3.21
N SER A 554 23.96 -0.85 3.62
CA SER A 554 23.57 -0.72 5.02
C SER A 554 22.86 -1.99 5.50
N ILE A 555 21.93 -2.53 4.68
CA ILE A 555 21.23 -3.79 4.98
C ILE A 555 22.20 -4.97 5.08
N ASP A 556 23.21 -5.05 4.20
CA ASP A 556 24.23 -6.11 4.30
C ASP A 556 25.10 -5.98 5.55
N GLY A 557 25.41 -4.75 5.98
CA GLY A 557 26.08 -4.49 7.26
C GLY A 557 25.29 -5.02 8.45
N ILE A 558 23.97 -4.80 8.45
CA ILE A 558 23.05 -5.29 9.47
C ILE A 558 22.98 -6.82 9.45
N ARG A 559 22.82 -7.41 8.26
CA ARG A 559 22.82 -8.87 8.06
C ARG A 559 24.06 -9.52 8.65
N ARG A 560 25.26 -9.02 8.36
CA ARG A 560 26.52 -9.58 8.89
C ARG A 560 26.58 -9.55 10.41
N ARG A 561 26.22 -8.42 11.03
CA ARG A 561 26.17 -8.32 12.50
C ARG A 561 25.11 -9.24 13.10
N ALA A 562 23.98 -9.46 12.42
CA ALA A 562 22.98 -10.43 12.85
C ALA A 562 23.49 -11.88 12.75
N GLU A 563 24.23 -12.22 11.70
CA GLU A 563 24.88 -13.54 11.55
C GLU A 563 25.90 -13.79 12.67
N GLU A 564 26.79 -12.83 12.92
CA GLU A 564 27.81 -12.91 13.98
C GLU A 564 27.19 -13.08 15.37
N GLN A 565 26.07 -12.41 15.64
CA GLN A 565 25.33 -12.58 16.89
C GLN A 565 24.63 -13.94 16.97
N ALA A 566 24.01 -14.38 15.87
CA ALA A 566 23.30 -15.66 15.81
C ALA A 566 24.25 -16.86 15.98
N GLU A 567 25.49 -16.77 15.49
CA GLU A 567 26.52 -17.80 15.68
C GLU A 567 26.96 -17.94 17.15
N LYS A 568 26.86 -16.85 17.93
CA LYS A 568 27.22 -16.82 19.35
C LYS A 568 26.09 -17.28 20.27
N LEU A 569 24.88 -17.55 19.75
CA LEU A 569 23.77 -18.02 20.56
C LEU A 569 24.06 -19.43 21.12
N PRO A 570 23.89 -19.65 22.44
CA PRO A 570 24.01 -20.96 23.06
C PRO A 570 23.16 -22.03 22.35
N ARG A 571 23.65 -23.28 22.35
CA ARG A 571 22.96 -24.41 21.71
C ARG A 571 21.62 -24.73 22.37
N GLU A 572 21.50 -24.39 23.65
CA GLU A 572 20.32 -24.50 24.49
C GLU A 572 19.20 -23.59 23.96
N ILE A 573 19.55 -22.37 23.56
CA ILE A 573 18.61 -21.38 23.00
C ILE A 573 18.18 -21.79 21.58
N THR A 574 19.13 -22.22 20.76
CA THR A 574 18.82 -22.57 19.36
C THR A 574 18.14 -23.94 19.22
N GLY A 575 18.26 -24.83 20.22
CA GLY A 575 17.82 -26.22 20.12
C GLY A 575 18.45 -26.96 18.93
N LYS A 576 19.67 -26.56 18.51
CA LYS A 576 20.35 -27.00 17.28
C LYS A 576 19.57 -26.72 15.98
N LYS A 577 18.55 -25.84 16.02
CA LYS A 577 17.81 -25.43 14.83
C LYS A 577 18.57 -24.34 14.06
N PRO A 578 18.38 -24.24 12.74
CA PRO A 578 18.99 -23.18 11.94
C PRO A 578 18.56 -21.78 12.42
N THR A 579 19.50 -20.85 12.46
CA THR A 579 19.26 -19.45 12.85
C THR A 579 19.04 -18.51 11.67
N ALA A 580 19.06 -19.01 10.43
CA ALA A 580 18.90 -18.20 9.22
C ALA A 580 17.59 -17.39 9.20
N GLY A 581 16.49 -17.96 9.72
CA GLY A 581 15.23 -17.23 9.89
C GLY A 581 15.35 -16.05 10.86
N LEU A 582 16.04 -16.24 12.00
CA LEU A 582 16.30 -15.14 12.93
C LEU A 582 17.13 -14.04 12.27
N VAL A 583 18.19 -14.42 11.55
CA VAL A 583 19.02 -13.45 10.79
C VAL A 583 18.17 -12.69 9.78
N GLY A 584 17.29 -13.37 9.03
CA GLY A 584 16.38 -12.73 8.07
C GLY A 584 15.43 -11.72 8.71
N LEU A 585 14.79 -12.09 9.82
CA LEU A 585 13.91 -11.20 10.58
C LEU A 585 14.65 -9.98 11.10
N ILE A 586 15.80 -10.20 11.73
CA ILE A 586 16.61 -9.12 12.30
C ILE A 586 17.20 -8.23 11.20
N THR A 587 17.51 -8.77 10.02
CA THR A 587 17.95 -7.97 8.87
C THR A 587 16.84 -7.00 8.43
N LEU A 588 15.59 -7.48 8.37
CA LEU A 588 14.43 -6.66 8.00
C LEU A 588 14.06 -5.63 9.09
N ILE A 589 14.06 -6.04 10.36
CA ILE A 589 13.83 -5.11 11.49
C ILE A 589 14.95 -4.07 11.55
N GLY A 590 16.20 -4.50 11.42
CA GLY A 590 17.36 -3.63 11.48
C GLY A 590 17.38 -2.60 10.35
N SER A 591 16.88 -2.93 9.14
CA SER A 591 16.75 -1.95 8.08
C SER A 591 15.78 -0.84 8.47
N TYR A 592 14.63 -1.18 9.07
CA TYR A 592 13.67 -0.19 9.58
C TYR A 592 14.29 0.71 10.64
N LEU A 593 15.00 0.12 11.61
CA LEU A 593 15.70 0.88 12.65
C LEU A 593 16.74 1.84 12.05
N SER A 594 17.54 1.36 11.09
CA SER A 594 18.58 2.17 10.44
C SER A 594 17.99 3.33 9.65
N TYR A 595 16.93 3.10 8.87
CA TYR A 595 16.26 4.14 8.09
C TYR A 595 15.51 5.13 8.96
N GLY A 596 14.82 4.66 9.99
CA GLY A 596 14.12 5.53 10.96
C GLY A 596 15.06 6.43 11.75
N SER A 597 16.32 6.00 11.91
CA SER A 597 17.39 6.80 12.52
C SER A 597 18.07 7.78 11.57
N ASN A 598 17.80 7.69 10.26
CA ASN A 598 18.48 8.47 9.21
C ASN A 598 17.48 9.05 8.20
N LEU A 599 16.30 9.47 8.66
CA LEU A 599 15.28 10.01 7.78
C LEU A 599 15.74 11.32 7.12
N GLU A 600 15.32 11.56 5.89
CA GLU A 600 15.57 12.80 5.14
C GLU A 600 14.72 13.97 5.67
N VAL A 601 14.65 15.10 4.96
CA VAL A 601 13.76 16.22 5.30
C VAL A 601 12.35 15.87 4.83
N ASN A 602 11.34 16.09 5.68
CA ASN A 602 9.93 15.77 5.41
C ASN A 602 9.67 14.29 5.04
N PRO A 603 10.17 13.32 5.82
CA PRO A 603 9.96 11.91 5.54
C PRO A 603 8.47 11.56 5.67
N ASN A 604 7.94 10.69 4.82
CA ASN A 604 6.67 10.03 5.12
C ASN A 604 6.91 8.75 5.95
N SER A 605 5.84 8.21 6.54
CA SER A 605 5.87 6.94 7.30
C SER A 605 6.55 5.79 6.54
N LYS A 606 6.29 5.62 5.24
CA LYS A 606 6.90 4.55 4.42
C LYS A 606 8.43 4.72 4.30
N SER A 607 8.99 5.90 4.54
CA SER A 607 10.42 6.16 4.40
C SER A 607 11.27 5.30 5.33
N ILE A 608 10.70 4.86 6.46
CA ILE A 608 11.40 3.97 7.41
C ILE A 608 11.70 2.59 6.81
N ALA A 609 10.95 2.11 5.82
CA ALA A 609 11.14 0.76 5.29
C ALA A 609 12.33 0.65 4.32
N GLY A 610 12.88 1.77 3.84
CA GLY A 610 13.85 1.75 2.74
C GLY A 610 13.28 1.02 1.50
N GLY A 611 14.11 0.22 0.84
CA GLY A 611 13.71 -0.55 -0.35
C GLY A 611 13.21 -1.98 -0.08
N LEU A 612 13.12 -2.42 1.18
CA LEU A 612 12.51 -3.72 1.53
C LEU A 612 11.50 -3.52 2.66
N MET A 613 10.20 -3.65 2.34
CA MET A 613 9.12 -3.40 3.29
C MET A 613 8.40 -4.71 3.61
N SER A 614 8.35 -5.11 4.89
CA SER A 614 7.41 -6.14 5.33
C SER A 614 5.98 -5.70 4.98
N ARG A 615 5.13 -6.56 4.42
CA ARG A 615 3.68 -6.31 4.30
C ARG A 615 2.91 -7.04 5.39
N THR A 616 3.43 -8.16 5.89
CA THR A 616 2.97 -8.82 7.11
C THR A 616 3.48 -8.11 8.37
N SER A 617 2.78 -8.31 9.48
CA SER A 617 3.22 -7.86 10.81
C SER A 617 4.55 -8.52 11.23
N PHE A 618 5.43 -7.76 11.88
CA PHE A 618 6.67 -8.30 12.45
C PHE A 618 6.42 -9.31 13.58
N ALA A 619 5.35 -9.13 14.36
CA ALA A 619 4.92 -10.11 15.35
C ALA A 619 4.51 -11.43 14.70
N HIS A 620 3.78 -11.37 13.57
CA HIS A 620 3.48 -12.55 12.77
C HIS A 620 4.77 -13.19 12.21
N ASN A 621 5.68 -12.40 11.64
CA ASN A 621 6.95 -12.90 11.09
C ASN A 621 7.82 -13.58 12.17
N PHE A 622 7.78 -13.10 13.41
CA PHE A 622 8.43 -13.76 14.55
C PHE A 622 7.88 -15.17 14.81
N THR A 623 6.58 -15.40 14.56
CA THR A 623 5.98 -16.73 14.70
C THR A 623 6.54 -17.76 13.71
N LEU A 624 7.17 -17.31 12.61
CA LEU A 624 7.81 -18.17 11.62
C LEU A 624 9.19 -18.72 12.08
N LEU A 625 9.71 -18.25 13.22
CA LEU A 625 10.95 -18.77 13.79
C LEU A 625 10.76 -20.18 14.41
N PRO A 626 11.82 -21.00 14.46
CA PRO A 626 11.79 -22.26 15.20
C PRO A 626 11.40 -22.10 16.68
N ASP A 627 10.65 -23.07 17.22
CA ASP A 627 10.12 -23.04 18.59
C ASP A 627 11.13 -22.67 19.69
N PRO A 628 12.36 -23.24 19.72
CA PRO A 628 13.33 -22.91 20.78
C PRO A 628 13.67 -21.41 20.82
N LEU A 629 13.84 -20.80 19.64
CA LEU A 629 14.10 -19.37 19.53
C LEU A 629 12.89 -18.54 19.94
N ARG A 630 11.68 -18.95 19.52
CA ARG A 630 10.44 -18.25 19.89
C ARG A 630 10.22 -18.25 21.40
N SER A 631 10.34 -19.42 22.03
CA SER A 631 10.16 -19.55 23.48
C SER A 631 11.18 -18.70 24.24
N HIS A 632 12.46 -18.78 23.88
CA HIS A 632 13.50 -17.99 24.53
C HIS A 632 13.24 -16.48 24.45
N PHE A 633 12.95 -15.94 23.26
CA PHE A 633 12.75 -14.50 23.10
C PHE A 633 11.39 -14.01 23.62
N ARG A 634 10.39 -14.89 23.79
CA ARG A 634 9.14 -14.57 24.51
C ARG A 634 9.39 -14.39 26.01
N GLU A 635 10.23 -15.24 26.59
CA GLU A 635 10.63 -15.14 27.99
C GLU A 635 11.60 -13.97 28.23
N HIS A 636 12.35 -13.56 27.21
CA HIS A 636 13.35 -12.50 27.27
C HIS A 636 13.22 -11.47 26.14
N PRO A 637 12.13 -10.68 26.09
CA PRO A 637 11.90 -9.70 25.02
C PRO A 637 12.98 -8.62 24.97
N ASP A 638 13.59 -8.26 26.10
CA ASP A 638 14.73 -7.33 26.16
C ASP A 638 15.94 -7.84 25.38
N MET A 639 16.21 -9.15 25.43
CA MET A 639 17.31 -9.75 24.67
C MET A 639 17.05 -9.70 23.17
N PHE A 640 15.79 -9.87 22.74
CA PHE A 640 15.42 -9.71 21.33
C PHE A 640 15.62 -8.27 20.86
N ALA A 641 15.19 -7.30 21.66
CA ALA A 641 15.38 -5.88 21.36
C ALA A 641 16.87 -5.51 21.25
N ALA A 642 17.69 -5.91 22.24
CA ALA A 642 19.13 -5.68 22.22
C ALA A 642 19.80 -6.35 21.00
N PHE A 643 19.40 -7.56 20.63
CA PHE A 643 19.90 -8.26 19.45
C PHE A 643 19.64 -7.46 18.17
N ALA A 644 18.42 -6.95 17.99
CA ALA A 644 18.03 -6.15 16.83
C ALA A 644 18.76 -4.80 16.78
N LEU A 645 18.84 -4.08 17.92
CA LEU A 645 19.52 -2.80 18.03
C LEU A 645 21.03 -2.92 17.76
N ARG A 646 21.68 -3.94 18.33
CA ARG A 646 23.10 -4.23 18.06
C ARG A 646 23.35 -4.58 16.59
N ALA A 647 22.44 -5.33 15.96
CA ALA A 647 22.53 -5.60 14.52
C ALA A 647 22.38 -4.32 13.69
N ALA A 648 21.50 -3.40 14.10
CA ALA A 648 21.34 -2.09 13.48
C ALA A 648 22.52 -1.13 13.72
N GLY A 649 23.35 -1.40 14.75
CA GLY A 649 24.42 -0.50 15.18
C GLY A 649 23.92 0.68 16.01
N LEU A 650 22.84 0.46 16.77
CA LEU A 650 22.17 1.46 17.61
C LEU A 650 22.35 1.13 19.11
N PRO A 651 22.14 2.11 20.01
CA PRO A 651 22.16 1.87 21.45
C PRO A 651 21.16 0.78 21.88
N GLU A 652 21.58 -0.12 22.76
CA GLU A 652 20.79 -1.30 23.16
C GLU A 652 19.61 -0.95 24.08
N ASP A 653 19.61 0.20 24.74
CA ASP A 653 18.47 0.65 25.55
C ASP A 653 17.24 0.96 24.68
N GLY A 654 17.43 1.29 23.39
CA GLY A 654 16.37 1.60 22.43
C GLY A 654 15.46 2.75 22.83
N SER A 655 15.88 3.63 23.74
CA SER A 655 15.09 4.73 24.31
C SER A 655 14.79 5.85 23.32
N GLU A 656 15.58 5.96 22.25
CA GLU A 656 15.34 6.92 21.18
C GLU A 656 14.08 6.59 20.38
N PRO A 657 13.40 7.62 19.83
CA PRO A 657 12.30 7.42 18.90
C PRO A 657 12.67 6.54 17.71
N LEU A 658 11.71 5.73 17.28
CA LEU A 658 11.82 4.91 16.07
C LEU A 658 11.97 5.77 14.82
N TYR A 659 11.24 6.90 14.77
CA TYR A 659 11.40 7.95 13.76
C TYR A 659 12.16 9.11 14.40
N ASN A 660 13.40 9.35 13.97
CA ASN A 660 14.23 10.42 14.54
C ASN A 660 13.81 11.84 14.11
N LYS A 661 12.83 11.95 13.22
CA LYS A 661 12.25 13.18 12.71
C LYS A 661 10.73 13.08 12.65
N PRO A 662 10.01 14.22 12.69
CA PRO A 662 8.59 14.25 12.38
C PRO A 662 8.33 13.68 11.00
N VAL A 663 7.28 12.87 10.88
CA VAL A 663 6.82 12.35 9.59
C VAL A 663 5.71 13.21 9.04
N ALA A 664 5.73 13.43 7.73
CA ALA A 664 4.65 14.08 7.00
C ALA A 664 3.52 13.09 6.71
N HIS A 665 2.29 13.52 6.94
CA HIS A 665 1.05 12.80 6.61
C HIS A 665 0.02 13.75 6.01
N GLY A 666 -1.00 13.21 5.36
CA GLY A 666 -2.02 13.99 4.63
C GLY A 666 -1.74 14.13 3.14
N ASP A 667 -2.71 14.71 2.44
CA ASP A 667 -2.67 14.87 0.99
C ASP A 667 -1.69 15.98 0.57
N ALA A 668 -1.32 15.99 -0.71
CA ALA A 668 -0.47 17.05 -1.26
C ALA A 668 -1.11 18.43 -0.98
N GLY A 669 -0.37 19.36 -0.38
CA GLY A 669 -0.87 20.71 -0.02
C GLY A 669 -1.59 20.82 1.34
N SER A 670 -1.94 19.71 1.99
CA SER A 670 -2.48 19.68 3.37
C SER A 670 -1.64 18.82 4.30
N ARG A 671 -0.35 18.65 3.96
CA ARG A 671 0.55 17.82 4.76
C ARG A 671 0.82 18.44 6.11
N GLU A 672 0.56 17.66 7.14
CA GLU A 672 0.98 17.96 8.50
C GLU A 672 2.21 17.12 8.84
N THR A 673 3.10 17.64 9.67
CA THR A 673 4.23 16.87 10.20
C THR A 673 4.00 16.55 11.66
N ARG A 674 4.12 15.29 12.05
CA ARG A 674 3.96 14.86 13.45
C ARG A 674 5.11 13.97 13.88
N GLN A 675 5.59 14.21 15.11
CA GLN A 675 6.58 13.35 15.74
C GLN A 675 5.87 12.11 16.29
N ILE A 676 6.32 10.93 15.88
CA ILE A 676 5.82 9.67 16.43
C ILE A 676 6.60 9.38 17.73
N PRO A 677 5.93 9.23 18.89
CA PRO A 677 6.61 9.04 20.18
C PRO A 677 7.11 7.60 20.40
N LEU A 678 6.73 6.64 19.55
CA LEU A 678 7.14 5.23 19.64
C LEU A 678 8.65 5.09 19.70
N THR A 679 9.18 4.55 20.79
CA THR A 679 10.59 4.23 20.91
C THR A 679 10.94 2.92 20.22
N ARG A 680 12.23 2.73 19.92
CA ARG A 680 12.71 1.47 19.33
C ARG A 680 12.51 0.30 20.30
N ALA A 681 12.76 0.53 21.59
CA ALA A 681 12.61 -0.48 22.64
C ALA A 681 11.17 -0.98 22.78
N GLU A 682 10.19 -0.07 22.86
CA GLU A 682 8.77 -0.43 22.96
C GLU A 682 8.35 -1.30 21.78
N TRP A 683 8.67 -0.87 20.55
CA TRP A 683 8.33 -1.62 19.35
C TRP A 683 8.96 -3.02 19.36
N LEU A 684 10.26 -3.12 19.64
CA LEU A 684 10.99 -4.39 19.56
C LEU A 684 10.58 -5.38 20.64
N LYS A 685 10.31 -4.91 21.87
CA LYS A 685 9.86 -5.76 22.98
C LYS A 685 8.44 -6.28 22.77
N GLY A 686 7.61 -5.54 22.02
CA GLY A 686 6.28 -5.98 21.64
C GLY A 686 6.28 -7.22 20.72
N ILE A 687 7.24 -7.30 19.79
CA ILE A 687 7.23 -8.31 18.71
C ILE A 687 7.18 -9.76 19.25
N PRO A 688 8.06 -10.20 20.17
CA PRO A 688 8.03 -11.57 20.68
C PRO A 688 6.71 -11.95 21.38
N VAL A 689 6.05 -10.98 22.02
CA VAL A 689 4.79 -11.17 22.75
C VAL A 689 3.54 -10.99 21.86
N GLY A 690 3.73 -10.94 20.53
CA GLY A 690 2.63 -10.88 19.58
C GLY A 690 2.16 -9.46 19.24
N LYS A 691 2.86 -8.42 19.67
CA LYS A 691 2.50 -7.01 19.43
C LYS A 691 3.41 -6.38 18.39
N ASP A 692 2.84 -5.80 17.34
CA ASP A 692 3.58 -4.99 16.37
C ASP A 692 3.07 -3.55 16.41
N LEU A 693 3.64 -2.77 17.33
CA LEU A 693 3.25 -1.39 17.60
C LEU A 693 3.43 -0.46 16.39
N LEU A 694 4.23 -0.86 15.37
CA LEU A 694 4.43 -0.07 14.16
C LEU A 694 3.30 -0.29 13.13
N ARG A 695 2.63 -1.45 13.12
CA ARG A 695 1.70 -1.83 12.04
C ARG A 695 0.28 -2.15 12.50
N ASN A 696 0.04 -2.29 13.81
CA ASN A 696 -1.26 -2.79 14.27
C ASN A 696 -1.79 -2.10 15.54
N TYR A 697 -2.25 -0.85 15.39
CA TYR A 697 -3.00 -0.11 16.44
C TYR A 697 -4.17 -0.91 17.01
N LYS A 698 -4.84 -1.74 16.19
CA LYS A 698 -6.02 -2.50 16.62
C LYS A 698 -5.70 -3.55 17.69
N HIS A 699 -4.43 -3.92 17.86
CA HIS A 699 -3.99 -4.87 18.88
C HIS A 699 -3.33 -4.22 20.09
N LEU A 700 -3.34 -2.89 20.17
CA LEU A 700 -3.01 -2.18 21.40
C LEU A 700 -4.12 -2.41 22.42
N THR A 701 -3.78 -2.57 23.71
CA THR A 701 -4.77 -2.53 24.79
C THR A 701 -5.36 -1.13 24.89
N ASP A 702 -6.47 -0.96 25.60
CA ASP A 702 -7.09 0.37 25.71
C ASP A 702 -6.19 1.34 26.49
N GLU A 703 -5.40 0.88 27.45
CA GLU A 703 -4.37 1.71 28.12
C GLU A 703 -3.26 2.13 27.16
N GLU A 704 -2.82 1.22 26.27
CA GLU A 704 -1.82 1.52 25.23
C GLU A 704 -2.40 2.47 24.18
N LYS A 705 -3.66 2.28 23.79
CA LYS A 705 -4.39 3.22 22.94
C LYS A 705 -4.56 4.56 23.62
N GLU A 706 -4.79 4.61 24.92
CA GLU A 706 -4.97 5.85 25.67
C GLU A 706 -3.70 6.70 25.65
N GLN A 707 -2.53 6.06 25.73
CA GLN A 707 -1.21 6.71 25.54
C GLN A 707 -1.04 7.33 24.13
N VAL A 708 -1.78 6.86 23.13
CA VAL A 708 -1.76 7.40 21.75
C VAL A 708 -3.09 8.06 21.33
N SER A 709 -4.08 8.13 22.23
CA SER A 709 -5.50 8.38 21.90
C SER A 709 -5.78 9.80 21.45
N GLY A 710 -5.03 10.79 21.97
CA GLY A 710 -5.07 12.17 21.50
C GLY A 710 -4.68 12.33 20.03
N HIS A 711 -4.16 11.26 19.42
CA HIS A 711 -3.58 11.22 18.08
C HIS A 711 -4.06 10.02 17.25
N ARG A 712 -5.21 9.42 17.61
CA ARG A 712 -5.72 8.19 16.96
C ARG A 712 -5.74 8.28 15.42
N ALA A 713 -6.23 9.39 14.87
CA ALA A 713 -6.30 9.60 13.42
C ALA A 713 -4.90 9.55 12.76
N ASP A 714 -3.88 10.07 13.44
CA ASP A 714 -2.50 10.07 12.95
C ASP A 714 -1.95 8.65 12.88
N TRP A 715 -2.19 7.86 13.92
CA TRP A 715 -1.75 6.47 14.01
C TRP A 715 -2.47 5.59 13.00
N GLU A 716 -3.80 5.70 12.88
CA GLU A 716 -4.58 4.97 11.86
C GLU A 716 -4.04 5.25 10.45
N HIS A 717 -3.66 6.51 10.16
CA HIS A 717 -3.09 6.90 8.88
C HIS A 717 -1.65 6.38 8.67
N ILE A 718 -0.78 6.47 9.69
CA ILE A 718 0.59 5.90 9.64
C ILE A 718 0.53 4.39 9.41
N HIS A 719 -0.35 3.67 10.11
CA HIS A 719 -0.51 2.23 9.92
C HIS A 719 -1.06 1.86 8.55
N GLY A 720 -2.09 2.58 8.08
CA GLY A 720 -2.67 2.37 6.75
C GLY A 720 -1.63 2.56 5.65
N SER A 721 -0.78 3.57 5.78
CA SER A 721 0.25 3.89 4.79
C SER A 721 1.36 2.84 4.69
N LEU A 722 1.66 2.06 5.74
CA LEU A 722 2.65 0.97 5.68
C LEU A 722 2.12 -0.30 4.98
N GLY A 723 0.85 -0.29 4.53
CA GLY A 723 0.26 -1.35 3.72
C GLY A 723 0.16 -2.68 4.47
N ALA A 724 -0.23 -2.65 5.75
CA ALA A 724 -0.29 -3.83 6.58
C ALA A 724 -1.33 -4.85 6.05
N LEU A 725 -0.86 -6.00 5.59
CA LEU A 725 -1.67 -7.18 5.29
C LEU A 725 -1.95 -8.01 6.56
N GLY A 726 -1.66 -7.46 7.75
CA GLY A 726 -1.88 -8.14 9.03
C GLY A 726 -1.15 -9.48 9.12
N THR A 727 -1.93 -10.55 9.25
CA THR A 727 -1.50 -11.96 9.40
C THR A 727 -1.65 -12.77 8.12
N VAL A 728 -1.79 -12.13 6.95
CA VAL A 728 -1.87 -12.83 5.67
C VAL A 728 -0.63 -13.71 5.48
N GLU A 729 -0.85 -15.02 5.40
CA GLU A 729 0.17 -16.01 5.12
C GLU A 729 0.31 -16.21 3.61
N ASP A 730 1.54 -16.26 3.11
CA ASP A 730 1.84 -16.82 1.80
C ASP A 730 2.53 -18.19 1.96
N LYS A 731 2.26 -19.12 1.05
CA LYS A 731 2.88 -20.45 1.05
C LYS A 731 3.81 -20.54 -0.15
N VAL A 732 5.10 -20.72 0.13
CA VAL A 732 6.14 -20.72 -0.91
C VAL A 732 7.03 -21.96 -0.82
N GLY A 733 7.53 -22.40 -1.97
CA GLY A 733 8.48 -23.51 -2.06
C GLY A 733 8.08 -24.55 -3.10
N LYS A 734 8.62 -25.76 -2.98
CA LYS A 734 8.25 -26.85 -3.89
C LYS A 734 6.87 -27.41 -3.51
N PRO A 735 6.07 -27.92 -4.46
CA PRO A 735 4.80 -28.56 -4.12
C PRO A 735 5.01 -29.68 -3.11
N GLY A 736 4.14 -29.74 -2.09
CA GLY A 736 4.23 -30.68 -0.97
C GLY A 736 5.36 -30.38 0.04
N LYS A 737 6.12 -29.29 -0.14
CA LYS A 737 7.15 -28.78 0.78
C LYS A 737 7.03 -27.26 0.92
N GLU A 738 5.81 -26.74 0.80
CA GLU A 738 5.51 -25.34 0.97
C GLU A 738 5.70 -24.95 2.43
N GLU A 739 6.31 -23.79 2.66
CA GLU A 739 6.48 -23.21 3.98
C GLU A 739 5.71 -21.88 4.02
N VAL A 740 5.22 -21.53 5.20
CA VAL A 740 4.68 -20.20 5.44
C VAL A 740 5.82 -19.19 5.32
N ALA A 741 5.60 -18.19 4.48
CA ALA A 741 6.52 -17.10 4.22
C ALA A 741 5.95 -15.78 4.69
N LEU A 742 6.85 -14.84 4.99
CA LEU A 742 6.46 -13.45 5.16
C LEU A 742 6.10 -12.86 3.80
N VAL A 743 5.15 -11.93 3.76
CA VAL A 743 4.93 -11.13 2.55
C VAL A 743 5.76 -9.87 2.69
N ALA A 744 6.62 -9.58 1.71
CA ALA A 744 7.39 -8.35 1.66
C ALA A 744 7.31 -7.72 0.27
N GLU A 745 7.59 -6.44 0.22
CA GLU A 745 7.60 -5.60 -0.96
C GLU A 745 9.03 -5.12 -1.22
N LEU A 746 9.52 -5.37 -2.45
CA LEU A 746 10.70 -4.72 -3.01
C LEU A 746 10.27 -3.35 -3.51
N ARG A 747 10.57 -2.33 -2.71
CA ARG A 747 10.14 -0.96 -2.94
C ARG A 747 11.13 -0.22 -3.80
N ARG A 748 10.60 0.67 -4.65
CA ARG A 748 11.40 1.56 -5.48
C ARG A 748 12.51 0.75 -6.15
N MET A 749 12.08 -0.17 -7.01
CA MET A 749 12.96 -0.82 -7.97
C MET A 749 13.59 0.27 -8.88
N LYS A 750 14.11 -0.07 -10.05
CA LYS A 750 14.63 0.93 -10.99
C LYS A 750 13.58 2.03 -11.18
N GLU A 751 13.98 3.28 -10.99
CA GLU A 751 13.11 4.43 -11.28
C GLU A 751 13.11 4.71 -12.78
N ARG A 752 12.03 5.34 -13.24
CA ARG A 752 11.89 5.81 -14.63
C ARG A 752 12.10 4.69 -15.65
N VAL A 753 11.51 3.52 -15.39
CA VAL A 753 11.58 2.37 -16.29
C VAL A 753 10.71 2.63 -17.51
N PRO A 754 11.23 2.54 -18.74
CA PRO A 754 10.39 2.68 -19.93
C PRO A 754 9.49 1.46 -20.12
N THR A 755 8.38 1.63 -20.85
CA THR A 755 7.42 0.55 -21.17
C THR A 755 8.08 -0.76 -21.63
N ALA A 756 9.08 -0.68 -22.50
CA ALA A 756 9.78 -1.86 -23.05
C ALA A 756 10.56 -2.69 -22.01
N ASP A 757 10.93 -2.08 -20.88
CA ASP A 757 11.73 -2.73 -19.82
C ASP A 757 10.86 -3.37 -18.72
N LEU A 758 9.54 -3.10 -18.68
CA LEU A 758 8.65 -3.58 -17.63
C LEU A 758 8.58 -5.12 -17.56
N LEU A 759 8.24 -5.77 -18.67
CA LEU A 759 8.11 -7.23 -18.74
C LEU A 759 9.43 -7.95 -18.37
N PRO A 760 10.60 -7.60 -18.96
CA PRO A 760 11.87 -8.23 -18.60
C PRO A 760 12.23 -8.08 -17.12
N ILE A 761 11.99 -6.90 -16.52
CA ILE A 761 12.26 -6.66 -15.10
C ILE A 761 11.34 -7.50 -14.22
N ALA A 762 10.03 -7.55 -14.53
CA ALA A 762 9.05 -8.33 -13.78
C ALA A 762 9.36 -9.84 -13.82
N LEU A 763 9.67 -10.38 -15.00
CA LEU A 763 10.07 -11.79 -15.15
C LEU A 763 11.34 -12.11 -14.36
N ALA A 764 12.36 -11.24 -14.45
CA ALA A 764 13.63 -11.45 -13.76
C ALA A 764 13.47 -11.39 -12.23
N ALA A 765 12.60 -10.51 -11.72
CA ALA A 765 12.27 -10.39 -10.30
C ALA A 765 11.49 -11.62 -9.81
N PHE A 766 10.47 -12.05 -10.56
CA PHE A 766 9.70 -13.26 -10.26
C PHE A 766 10.58 -14.52 -10.19
N ASP A 767 11.42 -14.73 -11.22
CA ASP A 767 12.35 -15.87 -11.28
C ASP A 767 13.34 -15.83 -10.11
N LEU A 768 13.82 -14.64 -9.72
CA LEU A 768 14.72 -14.49 -8.57
C LEU A 768 14.04 -14.94 -7.27
N VAL A 769 12.81 -14.48 -7.01
CA VAL A 769 12.04 -14.84 -5.81
C VAL A 769 11.70 -16.32 -5.79
N GLN A 770 11.20 -16.86 -6.90
CA GLN A 770 10.87 -18.28 -7.01
C GLN A 770 12.09 -19.15 -6.71
N ARG A 771 13.25 -18.83 -7.30
CA ARG A 771 14.50 -19.57 -7.06
C ARG A 771 14.97 -19.48 -5.61
N LEU A 772 14.84 -18.33 -4.97
CA LEU A 772 15.14 -18.16 -3.54
C LEU A 772 14.25 -19.09 -2.70
N ASN A 773 12.94 -19.08 -2.92
CA ASN A 773 11.99 -19.89 -2.16
C ASN A 773 12.13 -21.40 -2.41
N GLU A 774 12.65 -21.80 -3.58
CA GLU A 774 13.05 -23.18 -3.89
C GLU A 774 14.39 -23.59 -3.25
N GLY A 775 15.10 -22.66 -2.61
CA GLY A 775 16.45 -22.83 -2.07
C GLY A 775 17.54 -22.87 -3.14
N LYS A 776 17.22 -22.65 -4.42
CA LYS A 776 18.17 -22.65 -5.54
C LYS A 776 19.10 -21.43 -5.49
N SER A 777 20.25 -21.50 -6.16
CA SER A 777 21.13 -20.34 -6.26
C SER A 777 20.39 -19.16 -6.93
N PRO A 778 20.43 -17.95 -6.32
CA PRO A 778 19.76 -16.78 -6.88
C PRO A 778 20.37 -16.44 -8.24
N LYS A 779 19.52 -16.01 -9.17
CA LYS A 779 19.88 -15.70 -10.54
C LYS A 779 18.88 -14.66 -11.04
N TYR A 780 19.40 -13.61 -11.67
CA TYR A 780 18.60 -12.54 -12.24
C TYR A 780 18.96 -12.43 -13.72
N LYS A 781 17.95 -12.52 -14.58
CA LYS A 781 18.12 -12.50 -16.04
C LYS A 781 16.89 -11.88 -16.69
N LYS A 782 17.12 -10.82 -17.45
CA LYS A 782 16.16 -10.24 -18.40
C LYS A 782 16.28 -11.01 -19.72
N GLU A 783 15.63 -12.16 -19.83
CA GLU A 783 15.55 -12.95 -21.07
C GLU A 783 14.20 -12.76 -21.76
#